data_AF-E2AEE0-F1
#
_entry.id   AF-E2AEE0-F1
#
_cell.length_a   1.000
_cell.length_b   1.000
_cell.length_c   1.000
_cell.angle_alpha   90.00
_cell.angle_beta   90.00
_cell.angle_gamma   90.00
#
_symmetry.space_group_name_H-M   'P 1'
#
loop_
_entity.id
_entity.type
_entity.pdbx_description
1 polymer ?
#
loop_
_entity_poly.entity_id
_entity_poly.type
_entity_poly.pdbx_seq_one_letter_code
_entity_poly.pdbx_strand_id
1 'polypeptide(L)'
;MDPRLHRRSDPEKESGDLIVEWINEASMSLAEDIKVANICKIQEFLLNKEPHLLELYLDDVLQFAINRSAEVRKTITGFIEEAGIKQPEVIPRVVQILLTLASDETSAVAKRALRASGRILRAALKWIASATIVTPEMELAWTQLSALKVQIINMIDSDNDGIRTQAVKFLEGVILIQTYPDPDCPKKPDDFSLEDIPLTLKIARRRKLEEEANHVMDLLIKFHGSPHVSSVNLMTCMGSLALIAKMRPQFMPNVIQALQRLQHDLPPTLSDSQVTSVQKQLKLTLLGLIKHPASIEYASAIAKQLAQLGAKEQEIIKAYPKPEDVRRIKKRQQEVAAASAAKRAKIDIALISEDVEATSSLLPTFKLPELIELSESFIAERLSVEIATDLVMDSMAWVPDTMTTIFQREYQPTATTDINIQRQTIAKLLAAQIKQTKAKKHKKDTKEEDAVMEDLIKNPTISVAEAKRERKREKDREKEKEAKASLEAHEKSLAKARNRLKALKLTEVTKPLSKETKERMLLMAVNRILLSEKTAVLGGVAAIRSKILTTLAATFNPYIKEAIRRYIIDDMRNRLDLALGWLYEEYALFQGFQRRTTLCTKPQEAPHQAYNFLLCTLVSAIDSVQGKDRDTLLSRLYLEAPLITEDAVEALKMVSSDETRGLAPLQLLKEMVVRRPTKQLIFLNVLLCHTGHENNTIREAAIQLVCQLYSRPELSKLIEEYAVLYLGFLRLHNPPEIVFGPDRGRQQIESQWTESTTRACLGLYLALLSEHQDLIHELARVYTSMAADVKRIVLRLVEGPVRSLGMGSPQLLALVENCPKGSETLVTRIIHILTEKSAPSTELVARVRELYQTRVSDVRFLIPVLNGLTKKEVIAALPKLIKLNPIVVKEVFNRLLGTHNNDSGVPHTSPITPAELLIALHNIDPSKAELKTVIKATSLCFAEKQAYTQETVAVVMQHLMEMTPLPTLLMRTVIQSLALYPRLSGFVMNILQRLILKQVWKQPKVWEGFVKCCERTQPQSFAVILQLPPAQLLEALRMASNLRAPLLAHVEAFAENQKAHIPQSIMDVIQGKIPCDMHDEFDITQPDDYSNDQKPDTMELDLSEPAPPGLD
;
A
#
# COMPACT_ATOMS: atom_id res chain seq x y z
N MET A 1 33.39 93.62 -32.18
CA MET A 1 33.50 92.24 -31.65
C MET A 1 32.10 91.79 -31.27
N ASP A 2 31.60 90.68 -31.81
CA ASP A 2 30.23 90.18 -31.59
C ASP A 2 30.25 88.64 -31.41
N PRO A 3 29.50 88.04 -30.46
CA PRO A 3 29.75 86.70 -29.91
C PRO A 3 28.91 85.60 -30.57
N ARG A 4 29.01 85.44 -31.91
CA ARG A 4 28.29 84.40 -32.66
C ARG A 4 29.16 83.29 -33.26
N LEU A 5 30.41 83.14 -32.81
CA LEU A 5 31.36 82.22 -33.42
C LEU A 5 31.86 81.07 -32.54
N HIS A 6 31.21 80.74 -31.43
CA HIS A 6 31.56 79.56 -30.61
C HIS A 6 30.32 78.76 -30.17
N ARG A 7 29.78 77.93 -31.06
CA ARG A 7 29.11 76.68 -30.69
C ARG A 7 29.71 75.58 -31.58
N ARG A 8 30.68 74.85 -31.04
CA ARG A 8 31.10 73.57 -31.60
C ARG A 8 29.87 72.65 -31.50
N SER A 9 29.44 72.08 -32.61
CA SER A 9 28.55 70.92 -32.62
C SER A 9 29.30 69.75 -31.99
N ASP A 10 28.77 69.19 -30.90
CA ASP A 10 29.28 67.95 -30.32
C ASP A 10 29.35 66.85 -31.40
N PRO A 11 30.36 65.97 -31.39
CA PRO A 11 30.41 64.85 -32.34
C PRO A 11 29.21 63.94 -32.09
N GLU A 12 28.46 63.59 -33.14
CA GLU A 12 27.40 62.57 -33.06
C GLU A 12 28.05 61.27 -32.55
N LYS A 13 27.63 60.80 -31.36
CA LYS A 13 28.12 59.53 -30.79
C LYS A 13 27.81 58.40 -31.78
N GLU A 14 28.79 57.54 -32.07
CA GLU A 14 28.58 56.37 -32.90
C GLU A 14 27.53 55.44 -32.26
N SER A 15 26.68 54.82 -33.08
CA SER A 15 25.58 53.97 -32.61
C SER A 15 26.02 52.84 -31.68
N GLY A 16 27.23 52.30 -31.88
CA GLY A 16 27.83 51.31 -30.98
C GLY A 16 28.12 51.86 -29.57
N ASP A 17 28.63 53.09 -29.47
CA ASP A 17 28.90 53.75 -28.18
C ASP A 17 27.59 54.01 -27.41
N LEU A 18 26.52 54.38 -28.12
CA LEU A 18 25.18 54.56 -27.54
C LEU A 18 24.60 53.24 -27.01
N ILE A 19 24.78 52.14 -27.74
CA ILE A 19 24.33 50.81 -27.30
C ILE A 19 25.09 50.38 -26.04
N VAL A 20 26.41 50.56 -26.01
CA VAL A 20 27.24 50.25 -24.83
C VAL A 20 26.84 51.12 -23.63
N GLU A 21 26.57 52.41 -23.85
CA GLU A 21 26.06 53.31 -22.81
C GLU A 21 24.73 52.83 -22.23
N TRP A 22 23.78 52.43 -23.08
CA TRP A 22 22.48 51.91 -22.63
C TRP A 22 22.58 50.55 -21.93
N ILE A 23 23.47 49.66 -22.38
CA ILE A 23 23.73 48.37 -21.72
C ILE A 23 24.32 48.60 -20.33
N ASN A 24 25.29 49.50 -20.20
CA ASN A 24 25.91 49.85 -18.93
C ASN A 24 24.91 50.52 -17.98
N GLU A 25 24.12 51.48 -18.49
CA GLU A 25 23.07 52.14 -17.72
C GLU A 25 21.99 51.15 -17.25
N ALA A 26 21.57 50.21 -18.11
CA ALA A 26 20.62 49.15 -17.75
C ALA A 26 21.21 48.14 -16.73
N SER A 27 22.51 47.87 -16.80
CA SER A 27 23.20 46.96 -15.88
C SER A 27 23.36 47.58 -14.49
N MET A 28 23.74 48.87 -14.42
CA MET A 28 23.99 49.58 -13.16
C MET A 28 22.73 50.11 -12.48
N SER A 29 21.67 50.42 -13.23
CA SER A 29 20.43 50.94 -12.66
C SER A 29 19.77 49.90 -11.73
N LEU A 30 19.09 50.36 -10.68
CA LEU A 30 18.24 49.51 -9.82
C LEU A 30 16.76 49.63 -10.17
N ALA A 31 16.37 50.65 -10.95
CA ALA A 31 14.99 50.92 -11.33
C ALA A 31 14.58 50.10 -12.56
N GLU A 32 13.50 49.33 -12.43
CA GLU A 32 12.95 48.45 -13.47
C GLU A 32 12.57 49.22 -14.75
N ASP A 33 11.93 50.38 -14.61
CA ASP A 33 11.46 51.18 -15.75
C ASP A 33 12.61 51.65 -16.65
N ILE A 34 13.75 52.02 -16.05
CA ILE A 34 14.94 52.46 -16.78
C ILE A 34 15.56 51.28 -17.54
N LYS A 35 15.61 50.09 -16.93
CA LYS A 35 16.11 48.88 -17.60
C LYS A 35 15.25 48.52 -18.81
N VAL A 36 13.93 48.50 -18.63
CA VAL A 36 12.99 48.19 -19.70
C VAL A 36 13.08 49.22 -20.82
N ALA A 37 13.12 50.52 -20.50
CA ALA A 37 13.25 51.58 -21.48
C ALA A 37 14.55 51.47 -22.30
N ASN A 38 15.67 51.21 -21.64
CA ASN A 38 16.95 51.06 -22.32
C ASN A 38 17.04 49.78 -23.14
N ILE A 39 16.53 48.65 -22.67
CA ILE A 39 16.41 47.41 -23.47
C ILE A 39 15.53 47.65 -24.71
N CYS A 40 14.45 48.42 -24.60
CA CYS A 40 13.62 48.77 -25.75
C CYS A 40 14.36 49.67 -26.76
N LYS A 41 15.16 50.63 -26.30
CA LYS A 41 16.03 51.44 -27.17
C LYS A 41 17.07 50.58 -27.87
N ILE A 42 17.74 49.69 -27.14
CA ILE A 42 18.71 48.74 -27.68
C ILE A 42 18.04 47.84 -28.73
N GLN A 43 16.85 47.32 -28.44
CA GLN A 43 16.07 46.53 -29.39
C GLN A 43 15.79 47.29 -30.70
N GLU A 44 15.37 48.55 -30.62
CA GLU A 44 15.09 49.38 -31.80
C GLU A 44 16.34 49.58 -32.66
N PHE A 45 17.49 49.83 -32.04
CA PHE A 45 18.74 50.01 -32.76
C PHE A 45 19.26 48.70 -33.36
N LEU A 46 19.34 47.63 -32.56
CA LEU A 46 19.87 46.33 -33.00
C LEU A 46 18.98 45.60 -34.01
N LEU A 47 17.66 45.84 -34.02
CA LEU A 47 16.74 45.09 -34.90
C LEU A 47 16.16 45.90 -36.06
N ASN A 48 16.11 47.24 -35.96
CA ASN A 48 15.51 48.09 -37.00
C ASN A 48 16.52 49.03 -37.66
N LYS A 49 17.37 49.74 -36.89
CA LYS A 49 18.27 50.76 -37.46
C LYS A 49 19.57 50.16 -37.98
N GLU A 50 20.26 49.37 -37.18
CA GLU A 50 21.59 48.82 -37.46
C GLU A 50 21.68 47.32 -37.15
N PRO A 51 21.07 46.46 -37.99
CA PRO A 51 21.01 45.01 -37.74
C PRO A 51 22.38 44.31 -37.67
N HIS A 52 23.39 44.87 -38.34
CA HIS A 52 24.74 44.31 -38.37
C HIS A 52 25.42 44.30 -36.99
N LEU A 53 24.97 45.14 -36.04
CA LEU A 53 25.47 45.17 -34.66
C LEU A 53 24.85 44.08 -33.78
N LEU A 54 23.80 43.39 -34.23
CA LEU A 54 23.10 42.40 -33.42
C LEU A 54 24.03 41.28 -32.97
N GLU A 55 24.85 40.72 -33.86
CA GLU A 55 25.75 39.59 -33.53
C GLU A 55 26.77 39.94 -32.44
N LEU A 56 27.22 41.20 -32.41
CA LEU A 56 28.22 41.71 -31.48
C LEU A 56 27.66 41.85 -30.06
N TYR A 57 26.46 42.40 -29.91
CA TYR A 57 25.86 42.72 -28.61
C TYR A 57 24.79 41.71 -28.15
N LEU A 58 24.52 40.66 -28.92
CA LEU A 58 23.47 39.69 -28.62
C LEU A 58 23.63 39.08 -27.23
N ASP A 59 24.83 38.59 -26.89
CA ASP A 59 25.05 37.92 -25.61
C ASP A 59 24.90 38.88 -24.42
N ASP A 60 25.32 40.14 -24.57
CA ASP A 60 25.18 41.17 -23.54
C ASP A 60 23.71 41.48 -23.24
N VAL A 61 22.87 41.54 -24.28
CA VAL A 61 21.42 41.73 -24.11
C VAL A 61 20.77 40.48 -23.50
N LEU A 62 21.22 39.29 -23.89
CA LEU A 62 20.69 38.02 -23.39
C LEU A 62 20.98 37.76 -21.91
N GLN A 63 22.05 38.34 -21.35
CA GLN A 63 22.34 38.24 -19.90
C GLN A 63 21.21 38.78 -19.02
N PHE A 64 20.43 39.75 -19.51
CA PHE A 64 19.26 40.28 -18.80
C PHE A 64 18.12 39.25 -18.64
N ALA A 65 18.20 38.07 -19.29
CA ALA A 65 17.26 36.97 -19.07
C ALA A 65 17.32 36.39 -17.64
N ILE A 66 18.42 36.59 -16.90
CA ILE A 66 18.60 36.10 -15.51
C ILE A 66 18.25 37.22 -14.50
N ASN A 67 17.76 38.37 -14.97
CA ASN A 67 17.45 39.50 -14.10
C ASN A 67 16.33 39.16 -13.10
N ARG A 68 16.40 39.72 -11.88
CA ARG A 68 15.39 39.51 -10.83
C ARG A 68 14.01 40.04 -11.21
N SER A 69 13.94 41.15 -11.96
CA SER A 69 12.67 41.74 -12.40
C SER A 69 11.99 40.89 -13.46
N ALA A 70 10.69 40.64 -13.27
CA ALA A 70 9.87 39.90 -14.22
C ALA A 70 9.57 40.72 -15.49
N GLU A 71 9.41 42.05 -15.43
CA GLU A 71 9.18 42.86 -16.64
C GLU A 71 10.43 42.93 -17.51
N VAL A 72 11.63 42.96 -16.92
CA VAL A 72 12.89 42.85 -17.68
C VAL A 72 12.95 41.51 -18.42
N ARG A 73 12.69 40.37 -17.74
CA ARG A 73 12.68 39.05 -18.38
C ARG A 73 11.60 38.92 -19.47
N LYS A 74 10.42 39.51 -19.27
CA LYS A 74 9.36 39.61 -20.31
C LYS A 74 9.79 40.43 -21.51
N THR A 75 10.51 41.54 -21.28
CA THR A 75 11.02 42.41 -22.34
C THR A 75 12.08 41.68 -23.16
N ILE A 76 13.01 40.98 -22.50
CA ILE A 76 14.00 40.11 -23.17
C ILE A 76 13.34 38.99 -23.96
N THR A 77 12.27 38.39 -23.45
CA THR A 77 11.48 37.42 -24.22
C THR A 77 10.90 38.04 -25.51
N GLY A 78 10.48 39.30 -25.46
CA GLY A 78 10.04 40.06 -26.63
C GLY A 78 11.17 40.36 -27.61
N PHE A 79 12.34 40.73 -27.10
CA PHE A 79 13.55 40.88 -27.90
C PHE A 79 13.92 39.59 -28.63
N ILE A 80 13.92 38.44 -27.93
CA ILE A 80 14.21 37.12 -28.49
C ILE A 80 13.23 36.77 -29.64
N GLU A 81 11.95 37.08 -29.47
CA GLU A 81 10.94 36.88 -30.52
C GLU A 81 11.24 37.70 -31.77
N GLU A 82 11.42 39.01 -31.63
CA GLU A 82 11.66 39.91 -32.76
C GLU A 82 13.00 39.62 -33.45
N ALA A 83 14.05 39.35 -32.67
CA ALA A 83 15.36 38.98 -33.18
C ALA A 83 15.31 37.68 -34.00
N GLY A 84 14.67 36.64 -33.47
CA GLY A 84 14.53 35.35 -34.16
C GLY A 84 13.64 35.40 -35.40
N ILE A 85 12.68 36.34 -35.47
CA ILE A 85 11.85 36.54 -36.67
C ILE A 85 12.60 37.29 -37.77
N LYS A 86 13.33 38.36 -37.42
CA LYS A 86 14.01 39.21 -38.41
C LYS A 86 15.35 38.63 -38.88
N GLN A 87 16.11 38.05 -37.97
CA GLN A 87 17.40 37.41 -38.26
C GLN A 87 17.42 35.98 -37.71
N PRO A 88 16.87 34.98 -38.43
CA PRO A 88 16.78 33.60 -37.96
C PRO A 88 18.11 32.93 -37.61
N GLU A 89 19.24 33.46 -38.08
CA GLU A 89 20.59 32.98 -37.77
C GLU A 89 20.92 33.04 -36.27
N VAL A 90 20.26 33.91 -35.50
CA VAL A 90 20.47 34.03 -34.05
C VAL A 90 19.70 32.97 -33.25
N ILE A 91 18.76 32.24 -33.87
CA ILE A 91 17.90 31.24 -33.22
C ILE A 91 18.68 30.20 -32.40
N PRO A 92 19.78 29.59 -32.88
CA PRO A 92 20.55 28.62 -32.09
C PRO A 92 21.11 29.18 -30.76
N ARG A 93 21.36 30.50 -30.69
CA ARG A 93 21.87 31.18 -29.49
C ARG A 93 20.74 31.56 -28.51
N VAL A 94 19.56 31.92 -29.02
CA VAL A 94 18.45 32.41 -28.18
C VAL A 94 17.50 31.32 -27.70
N VAL A 95 17.37 30.19 -28.40
CA VAL A 95 16.38 29.15 -28.07
C VAL A 95 16.64 28.51 -26.71
N GLN A 96 17.91 28.33 -26.31
CA GLN A 96 18.24 27.75 -25.01
C GLN A 96 17.76 28.65 -23.86
N ILE A 97 17.85 29.98 -24.02
CA ILE A 97 17.34 30.94 -23.03
C ILE A 97 15.82 30.93 -23.04
N LEU A 98 15.20 30.86 -24.22
CA LEU A 98 13.75 30.74 -24.32
C LEU A 98 13.20 29.46 -23.66
N LEU A 99 13.95 28.35 -23.73
CA LEU A 99 13.65 27.09 -23.04
C LEU A 99 13.60 27.29 -21.52
N THR A 100 14.58 28.01 -20.97
CA THR A 100 14.62 28.37 -19.55
C THR A 100 13.47 29.31 -19.17
N LEU A 101 13.22 30.36 -19.96
CA LEU A 101 12.14 31.33 -19.72
C LEU A 101 10.74 30.72 -19.85
N ALA A 102 10.57 29.65 -20.64
CA ALA A 102 9.31 28.90 -20.71
C ALA A 102 8.97 28.18 -19.40
N SER A 103 9.97 27.86 -18.58
CA SER A 103 9.82 27.30 -17.22
C SER A 103 10.07 28.32 -16.11
N ASP A 104 9.96 29.62 -16.39
CA ASP A 104 10.17 30.67 -15.39
C ASP A 104 9.18 30.54 -14.23
N GLU A 105 9.66 30.75 -13.00
CA GLU A 105 8.84 30.73 -11.78
C GLU A 105 7.67 31.72 -11.86
N THR A 106 7.88 32.86 -12.55
CA THR A 106 6.85 33.86 -12.74
C THR A 106 5.98 33.52 -13.95
N SER A 107 4.72 33.15 -13.69
CA SER A 107 3.76 32.76 -14.75
C SER A 107 3.57 33.80 -15.86
N ALA A 108 3.75 35.10 -15.59
CA ALA A 108 3.67 36.15 -16.61
C ALA A 108 4.81 36.06 -17.64
N VAL A 109 6.02 35.70 -17.20
CA VAL A 109 7.20 35.48 -18.06
C VAL A 109 7.01 34.22 -18.88
N ALA A 110 6.66 33.09 -18.22
CA ALA A 110 6.39 31.83 -18.90
C ALA A 110 5.29 31.97 -19.99
N LYS A 111 4.18 32.65 -19.68
CA LYS A 111 3.13 32.95 -20.68
C LYS A 111 3.65 33.76 -21.88
N ARG A 112 4.56 34.72 -21.65
CA ARG A 112 5.18 35.52 -22.73
C ARG A 112 6.13 34.67 -23.57
N ALA A 113 6.87 33.75 -22.93
CA ALA A 113 7.80 32.83 -23.57
C ALA A 113 7.06 31.84 -24.48
N LEU A 114 5.99 31.21 -23.99
CA LEU A 114 5.17 30.28 -24.79
C LEU A 114 4.62 30.92 -26.07
N ARG A 115 4.22 32.20 -26.01
CA ARG A 115 3.79 32.97 -27.18
C ARG A 115 4.93 33.17 -28.18
N ALA A 116 6.10 33.58 -27.69
CA ALA A 116 7.29 33.76 -28.52
C ALA A 116 7.73 32.45 -29.18
N SER A 117 7.69 31.32 -28.45
CA SER A 117 8.08 29.99 -28.94
C SER A 117 7.32 29.58 -30.20
N GLY A 118 6.01 29.87 -30.29
CA GLY A 118 5.20 29.55 -31.47
C GLY A 118 5.62 30.33 -32.72
N ARG A 119 6.03 31.59 -32.53
CA ARG A 119 6.51 32.46 -33.61
C ARG A 119 7.91 32.08 -34.06
N ILE A 120 8.81 31.78 -33.13
CA ILE A 120 10.17 31.32 -33.43
C ILE A 120 10.16 29.96 -34.11
N LEU A 121 9.29 29.04 -33.70
CA LEU A 121 9.13 27.75 -34.38
C LEU A 121 8.77 27.93 -35.86
N ARG A 122 7.86 28.87 -36.16
CA ARG A 122 7.50 29.22 -37.55
C ARG A 122 8.67 29.84 -38.30
N ALA A 123 9.37 30.81 -37.70
CA ALA A 123 10.51 31.48 -38.32
C ALA A 123 11.65 30.50 -38.62
N ALA A 124 11.99 29.63 -37.67
CA ALA A 124 13.01 28.60 -37.83
C ALA A 124 12.66 27.60 -38.94
N LEU A 125 11.41 27.13 -39.00
CA LEU A 125 10.99 26.22 -40.06
C LEU A 125 11.02 26.87 -41.44
N LYS A 126 10.61 28.14 -41.55
CA LYS A 126 10.74 28.92 -42.80
C LYS A 126 12.21 29.05 -43.22
N TRP A 127 13.08 29.44 -42.29
CA TRP A 127 14.51 29.58 -42.52
C TRP A 127 15.15 28.28 -43.00
N ILE A 128 14.94 27.19 -42.27
CA ILE A 128 15.47 25.86 -42.59
C ILE A 128 14.90 25.35 -43.93
N ALA A 129 13.61 25.57 -44.20
CA ALA A 129 12.97 25.12 -45.44
C ALA A 129 13.47 25.89 -46.68
N SER A 130 13.88 27.15 -46.51
CA SER A 130 14.43 27.97 -47.59
C SER A 130 15.92 27.74 -47.88
N ALA A 131 16.64 27.06 -46.98
CA ALA A 131 18.07 26.84 -47.11
C ALA A 131 18.41 25.78 -48.18
N THR A 132 19.39 26.10 -49.03
CA THR A 132 19.90 25.17 -50.06
C THR A 132 20.75 24.06 -49.45
N ILE A 133 21.49 24.37 -48.38
CA ILE A 133 22.34 23.44 -47.62
C ILE A 133 22.01 23.62 -46.14
N VAL A 134 21.84 22.51 -45.42
CA VAL A 134 21.61 22.53 -43.97
C VAL A 134 22.94 22.69 -43.25
N THR A 135 23.09 23.75 -42.45
CA THR A 135 24.29 24.00 -41.63
C THR A 135 24.19 23.32 -40.25
N PRO A 136 25.31 23.06 -39.55
CA PRO A 136 25.29 22.54 -38.18
C PRO A 136 24.48 23.41 -37.20
N GLU A 137 24.49 24.73 -37.40
CA GLU A 137 23.71 25.69 -36.61
C GLU A 137 22.20 25.50 -36.80
N MET A 138 21.76 25.24 -38.03
CA MET A 138 20.36 24.88 -38.32
C MET A 138 19.95 23.57 -37.64
N GLU A 139 20.84 22.57 -37.62
CA GLU A 139 20.60 21.30 -36.91
C GLU A 139 20.48 21.51 -35.40
N LEU A 140 21.35 22.35 -34.83
CA LEU A 140 21.33 22.72 -33.42
C LEU A 140 20.02 23.44 -33.06
N ALA A 141 19.65 24.48 -33.82
CA ALA A 141 18.40 25.21 -33.63
C ALA A 141 17.18 24.26 -33.69
N TRP A 142 17.13 23.37 -34.68
CA TRP A 142 16.01 22.43 -34.81
C TRP A 142 15.94 21.43 -33.65
N THR A 143 17.09 20.97 -33.17
CA THR A 143 17.17 20.05 -32.01
C THR A 143 16.67 20.74 -30.74
N GLN A 144 17.12 21.96 -30.47
CA GLN A 144 16.68 22.76 -29.32
C GLN A 144 15.19 23.12 -29.40
N LEU A 145 14.69 23.49 -30.59
CA LEU A 145 13.26 23.77 -30.81
C LEU A 145 12.39 22.53 -30.65
N SER A 146 12.90 21.35 -31.01
CA SER A 146 12.21 20.09 -30.77
C SER A 146 12.09 19.79 -29.27
N ALA A 147 13.13 20.08 -28.49
CA ALA A 147 13.06 20.00 -27.02
C ALA A 147 12.04 21.00 -26.44
N LEU A 148 12.05 22.25 -26.92
CA LEU A 148 11.09 23.29 -26.53
C LEU A 148 9.63 22.88 -26.84
N LYS A 149 9.38 22.29 -28.01
CA LYS A 149 8.05 21.75 -28.36
C LYS A 149 7.58 20.71 -27.35
N VAL A 150 8.42 19.73 -27.03
CA VAL A 150 8.07 18.66 -26.06
C VAL A 150 7.77 19.24 -24.69
N GLN A 151 8.58 20.19 -24.21
CA GLN A 151 8.34 20.87 -22.95
C GLN A 151 6.98 21.59 -22.93
N ILE A 152 6.66 22.39 -23.95
CA ILE A 152 5.40 23.13 -24.01
C ILE A 152 4.19 22.19 -24.18
N ILE A 153 4.33 21.08 -24.90
CA ILE A 153 3.28 20.04 -25.00
C ILE A 153 2.92 19.52 -23.60
N ASN A 154 3.91 19.23 -22.77
CA ASN A 154 3.69 18.76 -21.39
C ASN A 154 3.08 19.83 -20.47
N MET A 155 3.21 21.12 -20.81
CA MET A 155 2.61 22.23 -20.04
C MET A 155 1.09 22.35 -20.23
N ILE A 156 0.46 21.54 -21.08
CA ILE A 156 -1.01 21.45 -21.16
C ILE A 156 -1.63 20.95 -19.83
N ASP A 157 -0.85 20.19 -19.06
CA ASP A 157 -1.22 19.66 -17.73
C ASP A 157 -0.68 20.52 -16.57
N SER A 158 -0.17 21.74 -16.85
CA SER A 158 0.33 22.66 -15.82
C SER A 158 -0.79 23.07 -14.84
N ASP A 159 -0.45 23.30 -13.56
CA ASP A 159 -1.40 23.77 -12.55
C ASP A 159 -1.92 25.20 -12.82
N ASN A 160 -1.15 26.01 -13.54
CA ASN A 160 -1.52 27.39 -13.83
C ASN A 160 -2.46 27.49 -15.05
N ASP A 161 -3.67 28.01 -14.82
CA ASP A 161 -4.71 28.11 -15.84
C ASP A 161 -4.29 28.92 -17.07
N GLY A 162 -3.57 30.02 -16.86
CA GLY A 162 -3.11 30.89 -17.94
C GLY A 162 -1.96 30.30 -18.76
N ILE A 163 -1.13 29.45 -18.15
CA ILE A 163 -0.10 28.68 -18.87
C ILE A 163 -0.77 27.66 -19.79
N ARG A 164 -1.75 26.89 -19.29
CA ARG A 164 -2.54 25.96 -20.12
C ARG A 164 -3.19 26.66 -21.31
N THR A 165 -3.71 27.88 -21.12
CA THR A 165 -4.28 28.68 -22.23
C THR A 165 -3.25 28.99 -23.32
N GLN A 166 -2.02 29.34 -22.93
CA GLN A 166 -0.95 29.62 -23.91
C GLN A 166 -0.44 28.33 -24.55
N ALA A 167 -0.36 27.23 -23.81
CA ALA A 167 0.01 25.92 -24.35
C ALA A 167 -0.97 25.50 -25.46
N VAL A 168 -2.29 25.59 -25.22
CA VAL A 168 -3.32 25.31 -26.23
C VAL A 168 -3.11 26.12 -27.51
N LYS A 169 -2.77 27.42 -27.39
CA LYS A 169 -2.49 28.28 -28.55
C LYS A 169 -1.19 27.95 -29.26
N PHE A 170 -0.18 27.50 -28.54
CA PHE A 170 1.04 26.97 -29.14
C PHE A 170 0.75 25.69 -29.94
N LEU A 171 0.00 24.74 -29.37
CA LEU A 171 -0.39 23.49 -30.02
C LEU A 171 -1.24 23.73 -31.29
N GLU A 172 -2.17 24.69 -31.24
CA GLU A 172 -2.90 25.16 -32.43
C GLU A 172 -1.93 25.58 -33.54
N GLY A 173 -0.90 26.36 -33.21
CA GLY A 173 0.12 26.80 -34.16
C GLY A 173 0.95 25.65 -34.73
N VAL A 174 1.35 24.69 -33.88
CA VAL A 174 2.10 23.49 -34.29
C VAL A 174 1.30 22.69 -35.33
N ILE A 175 0.03 22.39 -35.05
CA ILE A 175 -0.84 21.63 -35.97
C ILE A 175 -0.95 22.36 -37.31
N LEU A 176 -1.21 23.67 -37.30
CA LEU A 176 -1.37 24.44 -38.53
C LEU A 176 -0.09 24.45 -39.39
N ILE A 177 1.08 24.62 -38.78
CA ILE A 177 2.37 24.63 -39.49
C ILE A 177 2.75 23.24 -40.02
N GLN A 178 2.39 22.20 -39.30
CA GLN A 178 2.81 20.82 -39.57
C GLN A 178 1.73 19.97 -40.26
N THR A 179 0.75 20.59 -40.92
CA THR A 179 -0.28 19.88 -41.73
C THR A 179 -0.50 20.56 -43.08
N TYR A 180 -1.06 19.82 -44.05
CA TYR A 180 -1.36 20.33 -45.38
C TYR A 180 -2.62 21.23 -45.37
N PRO A 181 -2.59 22.40 -46.02
CA PRO A 181 -3.77 23.24 -46.18
C PRO A 181 -4.77 22.61 -47.17
N ASP A 182 -6.04 23.02 -47.11
CA ASP A 182 -6.98 22.70 -48.19
C ASP A 182 -6.66 23.57 -49.41
N PRO A 183 -6.58 23.03 -50.64
CA PRO A 183 -6.36 23.82 -51.85
C PRO A 183 -7.41 24.93 -52.10
N ASP A 184 -8.61 24.82 -51.52
CA ASP A 184 -9.67 25.83 -51.63
C ASP A 184 -9.66 26.89 -50.50
N CYS A 185 -8.77 26.76 -49.51
CA CYS A 185 -8.66 27.72 -48.43
C CYS A 185 -7.94 28.99 -48.91
N PRO A 186 -8.49 30.21 -48.68
CA PRO A 186 -7.81 31.45 -49.08
C PRO A 186 -6.46 31.55 -48.36
N LYS A 187 -5.37 31.59 -49.15
CA LYS A 187 -4.01 31.73 -48.62
C LYS A 187 -3.87 33.09 -47.93
N LYS A 188 -3.58 33.06 -46.63
CA LYS A 188 -3.20 34.27 -45.89
C LYS A 188 -1.75 34.63 -46.24
N PRO A 189 -1.37 35.93 -46.25
CA PRO A 189 -0.04 36.37 -46.66
C PRO A 189 1.12 35.83 -45.80
N ASP A 190 0.84 35.33 -44.58
CA ASP A 190 1.83 34.73 -43.66
C ASP A 190 1.56 33.23 -43.39
N ASP A 191 0.79 32.55 -44.24
CA ASP A 191 0.50 31.12 -44.05
C ASP A 191 1.72 30.26 -44.41
N PHE A 192 2.03 29.27 -43.57
CA PHE A 192 3.16 28.35 -43.75
C PHE A 192 2.72 26.95 -43.32
N SER A 193 3.06 25.95 -44.12
CA SER A 193 2.53 24.60 -44.02
C SER A 193 3.53 23.54 -44.48
N LEU A 194 3.13 22.26 -44.45
CA LEU A 194 3.96 21.17 -44.99
C LEU A 194 4.22 21.28 -46.50
N GLU A 195 3.39 22.01 -47.26
CA GLU A 195 3.63 22.22 -48.70
C GLU A 195 4.93 22.98 -48.95
N ASP A 196 5.26 23.90 -48.05
CA ASP A 196 6.39 24.84 -48.16
C ASP A 196 7.73 24.21 -47.76
N ILE A 197 7.73 23.00 -47.19
CA ILE A 197 8.94 22.31 -46.70
C ILE A 197 9.50 21.41 -47.81
N PRO A 198 10.71 21.55 -48.34
CA PRO A 198 11.21 20.68 -49.41
C PRO A 198 11.25 19.18 -49.03
N LEU A 199 10.92 18.29 -49.98
CA LEU A 199 11.00 16.83 -49.76
C LEU A 199 12.44 16.34 -49.52
N THR A 200 13.44 17.11 -49.95
CA THR A 200 14.87 16.85 -49.77
C THR A 200 15.36 17.13 -48.34
N LEU A 201 14.59 17.88 -47.54
CA LEU A 201 14.97 18.28 -46.19
C LEU A 201 14.90 17.08 -45.22
N LYS A 202 16.07 16.60 -44.76
CA LYS A 202 16.17 15.41 -43.89
C LYS A 202 15.94 15.70 -42.41
N ILE A 203 16.26 16.91 -41.95
CA ILE A 203 16.18 17.29 -40.53
C ILE A 203 14.74 17.48 -40.05
N ALA A 204 13.87 18.05 -40.91
CA ALA A 204 12.45 18.23 -40.64
C ALA A 204 11.60 17.55 -41.74
N ARG A 205 11.49 16.22 -41.68
CA ARG A 205 10.77 15.42 -42.68
C ARG A 205 9.26 15.64 -42.59
N ARG A 206 8.61 16.00 -43.71
CA ARG A 206 7.14 16.23 -43.80
C ARG A 206 6.32 15.17 -43.08
N ARG A 207 6.57 13.88 -43.35
CA ARG A 207 5.84 12.76 -42.75
C ARG A 207 5.94 12.72 -41.22
N LYS A 208 7.13 12.99 -40.66
CA LYS A 208 7.31 13.01 -39.20
C LYS A 208 6.57 14.18 -38.57
N LEU A 209 6.64 15.35 -39.21
CA LEU A 209 5.94 16.55 -38.74
C LEU A 209 4.41 16.33 -38.78
N GLU A 210 3.91 15.67 -39.82
CA GLU A 210 2.49 15.32 -39.94
C GLU A 210 2.04 14.32 -38.87
N GLU A 211 2.84 13.29 -38.60
CA GLU A 211 2.60 12.32 -37.51
C GLU A 211 2.59 13.03 -36.13
N GLU A 212 3.53 13.95 -35.89
CA GLU A 212 3.58 14.79 -34.68
C GLU A 212 2.31 15.66 -34.55
N ALA A 213 1.90 16.33 -35.63
CA ALA A 213 0.71 17.18 -35.64
C ALA A 213 -0.58 16.42 -35.35
N ASN A 214 -0.73 15.21 -35.90
CA ASN A 214 -1.89 14.36 -35.63
C ASN A 214 -1.95 13.96 -34.14
N HIS A 215 -0.80 13.65 -33.54
CA HIS A 215 -0.74 13.36 -32.11
C HIS A 215 -1.12 14.58 -31.25
N VAL A 216 -0.62 15.77 -31.61
CA VAL A 216 -0.96 17.02 -30.93
C VAL A 216 -2.46 17.34 -31.08
N MET A 217 -3.07 17.02 -32.22
CA MET A 217 -4.51 17.16 -32.43
C MET A 217 -5.32 16.24 -31.50
N ASP A 218 -4.93 14.97 -31.38
CA ASP A 218 -5.58 14.03 -30.46
C ASP A 218 -5.48 14.49 -29.00
N LEU A 219 -4.33 15.05 -28.61
CA LEU A 219 -4.11 15.64 -27.29
C LEU A 219 -5.06 16.83 -27.03
N LEU A 220 -5.23 17.73 -27.99
CA LEU A 220 -6.19 18.85 -27.87
C LEU A 220 -7.64 18.36 -27.75
N ILE A 221 -8.04 17.34 -28.51
CA ILE A 221 -9.38 16.74 -28.41
C ILE A 221 -9.59 16.10 -27.02
N LYS A 222 -8.57 15.41 -26.51
CA LYS A 222 -8.61 14.81 -25.17
C LYS A 222 -8.71 15.89 -24.09
N PHE A 223 -7.94 16.97 -24.18
CA PHE A 223 -7.98 18.10 -23.26
C PHE A 223 -9.36 18.79 -23.26
N HIS A 224 -9.95 18.99 -24.44
CA HIS A 224 -11.31 19.53 -24.59
C HIS A 224 -12.39 18.68 -23.89
N GLY A 225 -12.22 17.36 -23.86
CA GLY A 225 -13.15 16.42 -23.23
C GLY A 225 -12.84 16.09 -21.76
N SER A 226 -11.92 16.80 -21.11
CA SER A 226 -11.53 16.52 -19.73
C SER A 226 -12.59 16.99 -18.72
N PRO A 227 -12.93 16.19 -17.68
CA PRO A 227 -13.96 16.55 -16.70
C PRO A 227 -13.56 17.70 -15.75
N HIS A 228 -12.28 18.08 -15.71
CA HIS A 228 -11.73 19.09 -14.81
C HIS A 228 -11.18 20.32 -15.54
N VAL A 229 -11.46 20.46 -16.84
CA VAL A 229 -11.02 21.63 -17.62
C VAL A 229 -11.74 22.90 -17.15
N SER A 230 -11.00 24.02 -17.04
CA SER A 230 -11.59 25.31 -16.67
C SER A 230 -12.40 25.90 -17.83
N SER A 231 -13.35 26.79 -17.51
CA SER A 231 -14.19 27.48 -18.51
C SER A 231 -13.38 28.24 -19.56
N VAL A 232 -12.33 28.97 -19.14
CA VAL A 232 -11.45 29.76 -20.03
C VAL A 232 -10.66 28.86 -20.97
N ASN A 233 -10.07 27.78 -20.45
CA ASN A 233 -9.31 26.83 -21.24
C ASN A 233 -10.20 26.03 -22.20
N LEU A 234 -11.39 25.65 -21.77
CA LEU A 234 -12.37 24.97 -22.61
C LEU A 234 -12.81 25.85 -23.78
N MET A 235 -13.18 27.11 -23.53
CA MET A 235 -13.54 28.06 -24.58
C MET A 235 -12.37 28.37 -25.52
N THR A 236 -11.16 28.49 -25.00
CA THR A 236 -9.95 28.69 -25.81
C THR A 236 -9.69 27.49 -26.71
N CYS A 237 -9.74 26.27 -26.15
CA CYS A 237 -9.54 25.03 -26.89
C CYS A 237 -10.62 24.82 -27.95
N MET A 238 -11.88 25.11 -27.63
CA MET A 238 -12.99 25.09 -28.57
C MET A 238 -12.76 26.04 -29.76
N GLY A 239 -12.29 27.27 -29.49
CA GLY A 239 -11.90 28.23 -30.53
C GLY A 239 -10.73 27.74 -31.37
N SER A 240 -9.73 27.11 -30.75
CA SER A 240 -8.57 26.51 -31.42
C SER A 240 -8.95 25.36 -32.34
N LEU A 241 -9.75 24.40 -31.85
CA LEU A 241 -10.27 23.28 -32.65
C LEU A 241 -11.08 23.79 -33.85
N ALA A 242 -11.90 24.82 -33.66
CA ALA A 242 -12.68 25.40 -34.74
C ALA A 242 -11.82 26.11 -35.79
N LEU A 243 -10.74 26.78 -35.38
CA LEU A 243 -9.79 27.36 -36.32
C LEU A 243 -9.06 26.27 -37.11
N ILE A 244 -8.59 25.22 -36.43
CA ILE A 244 -7.93 24.07 -37.07
C ILE A 244 -8.87 23.43 -38.07
N ALA A 245 -10.12 23.16 -37.72
CA ALA A 245 -11.09 22.56 -38.65
C ALA A 245 -11.35 23.43 -39.89
N LYS A 246 -11.36 24.76 -39.76
CA LYS A 246 -11.54 25.68 -40.90
C LYS A 246 -10.30 25.73 -41.79
N MET A 247 -9.12 25.79 -41.19
CA MET A 247 -7.85 25.90 -41.94
C MET A 247 -7.38 24.54 -42.48
N ARG A 248 -7.78 23.44 -41.84
CA ARG A 248 -7.37 22.05 -42.09
C ARG A 248 -8.62 21.13 -42.01
N PRO A 249 -9.47 21.12 -43.05
CA PRO A 249 -10.75 20.41 -43.05
C PRO A 249 -10.66 18.89 -42.86
N GLN A 250 -9.47 18.29 -43.03
CA GLN A 250 -9.22 16.89 -42.67
C GLN A 250 -9.57 16.56 -41.21
N PHE A 251 -9.51 17.55 -40.30
CA PHE A 251 -9.86 17.40 -38.90
C PHE A 251 -11.33 17.77 -38.57
N MET A 252 -12.09 18.25 -39.56
CA MET A 252 -13.50 18.64 -39.39
C MET A 252 -14.36 17.54 -38.74
N PRO A 253 -14.26 16.25 -39.13
CA PRO A 253 -15.09 15.19 -38.53
C PRO A 253 -14.81 15.03 -37.03
N ASN A 254 -13.52 15.01 -36.64
CA ASN A 254 -13.09 14.83 -35.26
C ASN A 254 -13.51 16.02 -34.39
N VAL A 255 -13.41 17.25 -34.93
CA VAL A 255 -13.81 18.47 -34.20
C VAL A 255 -15.32 18.50 -33.98
N ILE A 256 -16.13 18.20 -35.00
CA ILE A 256 -17.60 18.17 -34.86
C ILE A 256 -18.02 17.12 -33.84
N GLN A 257 -17.39 15.94 -33.86
CA GLN A 257 -17.66 14.91 -32.86
C GLN A 257 -17.27 15.37 -31.44
N ALA A 258 -16.15 16.07 -31.26
CA ALA A 258 -15.74 16.61 -29.97
C ALA A 258 -16.73 17.66 -29.43
N LEU A 259 -17.21 18.56 -30.30
CA LEU A 259 -18.24 19.55 -29.96
C LEU A 259 -19.60 18.89 -29.63
N GLN A 260 -19.96 17.80 -30.30
CA GLN A 260 -21.14 16.98 -29.98
C GLN A 260 -21.08 16.35 -28.59
N ARG A 261 -19.94 15.75 -28.25
CA ARG A 261 -19.76 15.14 -26.93
C ARG A 261 -19.87 16.19 -25.82
N LEU A 262 -19.22 17.35 -25.98
CA LEU A 262 -19.29 18.42 -24.98
C LEU A 262 -20.71 18.93 -24.74
N GLN A 263 -21.57 18.96 -25.77
CA GLN A 263 -22.96 19.38 -25.59
C GLN A 263 -23.77 18.42 -24.71
N HIS A 264 -23.46 17.13 -24.77
CA HIS A 264 -24.14 16.09 -23.99
C HIS A 264 -23.52 15.87 -22.61
N ASP A 265 -22.22 16.17 -22.47
CA ASP A 265 -21.43 15.90 -21.27
C ASP A 265 -20.57 17.12 -20.93
N LEU A 266 -21.20 18.11 -20.28
CA LEU A 266 -20.53 19.33 -19.82
C LEU A 266 -19.75 19.02 -18.53
N PRO A 267 -18.52 19.54 -18.36
CA PRO A 267 -17.74 19.30 -17.15
C PRO A 267 -18.50 19.72 -15.87
N PRO A 268 -18.62 18.84 -14.86
CA PRO A 268 -19.42 19.10 -13.66
C PRO A 268 -18.80 20.16 -12.73
N THR A 269 -17.56 20.58 -12.99
CA THR A 269 -16.83 21.58 -12.22
C THR A 269 -17.19 23.03 -12.58
N LEU A 270 -18.00 23.24 -13.63
CA LEU A 270 -18.38 24.56 -14.11
C LEU A 270 -19.58 25.11 -13.33
N SER A 271 -19.53 26.38 -12.94
CA SER A 271 -20.70 27.08 -12.37
C SER A 271 -21.77 27.35 -13.43
N ASP A 272 -23.02 27.58 -13.03
CA ASP A 272 -24.13 27.84 -13.97
C ASP A 272 -23.86 29.03 -14.92
N SER A 273 -23.20 30.07 -14.41
CA SER A 273 -22.75 31.22 -15.21
C SER A 273 -21.66 30.85 -16.23
N GLN A 274 -20.76 29.93 -15.87
CA GLN A 274 -19.73 29.40 -16.76
C GLN A 274 -20.32 28.45 -17.80
N VAL A 275 -21.26 27.58 -17.40
CA VAL A 275 -22.00 26.70 -18.33
C VAL A 275 -22.71 27.51 -19.39
N THR A 276 -23.42 28.57 -18.99
CA THR A 276 -24.08 29.50 -19.93
C THR A 276 -23.07 30.15 -20.89
N SER A 277 -21.90 30.54 -20.39
CA SER A 277 -20.83 31.13 -21.21
C SER A 277 -20.24 30.13 -22.21
N VAL A 278 -20.00 28.88 -21.79
CA VAL A 278 -19.52 27.78 -22.63
C VAL A 278 -20.54 27.40 -23.69
N GLN A 279 -21.83 27.29 -23.33
CA GLN A 279 -22.90 27.01 -24.29
C GLN A 279 -23.08 28.12 -25.33
N LYS A 280 -22.98 29.39 -24.91
CA LYS A 280 -22.97 30.54 -25.83
C LYS A 280 -21.78 30.48 -26.78
N GLN A 281 -20.59 30.18 -26.28
CA GLN A 281 -19.39 30.01 -27.09
C GLN A 281 -19.50 28.82 -28.05
N LEU A 282 -20.10 27.72 -27.62
CA LEU A 282 -20.37 26.53 -28.44
C LEU A 282 -21.34 26.86 -29.58
N LYS A 283 -22.44 27.56 -29.29
CA LYS A 283 -23.39 28.06 -30.30
C LYS A 283 -22.68 28.94 -31.35
N LEU A 284 -21.87 29.90 -30.91
CA LEU A 284 -21.10 30.77 -31.81
C LEU A 284 -20.11 29.98 -32.66
N THR A 285 -19.43 29.01 -32.06
CA THR A 285 -18.44 28.18 -32.74
C THR A 285 -19.09 27.31 -33.82
N LEU A 286 -20.21 26.65 -33.52
CA LEU A 286 -20.99 25.84 -34.46
C LEU A 286 -21.56 26.69 -35.60
N LEU A 287 -22.09 27.90 -35.31
CA LEU A 287 -22.52 28.86 -36.34
C LEU A 287 -21.36 29.32 -37.24
N GLY A 288 -20.15 29.37 -36.70
CA GLY A 288 -18.94 29.67 -37.46
C GLY A 288 -18.46 28.51 -38.33
N LEU A 289 -18.68 27.26 -37.90
CA LEU A 289 -18.27 26.06 -38.62
C LEU A 289 -19.25 25.66 -39.73
N ILE A 290 -20.56 25.80 -39.51
CA ILE A 290 -21.59 25.46 -40.51
C ILE A 290 -21.48 26.33 -41.78
N LYS A 291 -20.95 27.55 -41.66
CA LYS A 291 -20.66 28.43 -42.80
C LYS A 291 -19.54 27.89 -43.68
N HIS A 292 -18.68 27.02 -43.14
CA HIS A 292 -17.53 26.52 -43.87
C HIS A 292 -17.99 25.49 -44.92
N PRO A 293 -17.56 25.59 -46.18
CA PRO A 293 -18.02 24.70 -47.24
C PRO A 293 -17.75 23.21 -46.93
N ALA A 294 -16.62 22.87 -46.30
CA ALA A 294 -16.32 21.48 -45.91
C ALA A 294 -17.23 20.89 -44.81
N SER A 295 -18.12 21.68 -44.21
CA SER A 295 -19.05 21.22 -43.17
C SER A 295 -20.37 20.64 -43.72
N ILE A 296 -20.59 20.67 -45.04
CA ILE A 296 -21.87 20.28 -45.67
C ILE A 296 -22.35 18.88 -45.26
N GLU A 297 -21.46 17.90 -45.18
CA GLU A 297 -21.81 16.53 -44.77
C GLU A 297 -22.35 16.46 -43.34
N TYR A 298 -21.94 17.42 -42.51
CA TYR A 298 -22.29 17.50 -41.10
C TYR A 298 -23.34 18.59 -40.81
N ALA A 299 -23.76 19.35 -41.83
CA ALA A 299 -24.59 20.53 -41.65
C ALA A 299 -25.96 20.21 -41.00
N SER A 300 -26.55 19.05 -41.31
CA SER A 300 -27.77 18.57 -40.65
C SER A 300 -27.55 18.29 -39.16
N ALA A 301 -26.42 17.65 -38.80
CA ALA A 301 -26.08 17.37 -37.42
C ALA A 301 -25.79 18.67 -36.64
N ILE A 302 -25.03 19.59 -37.23
CA ILE A 302 -24.74 20.91 -36.64
C ILE A 302 -26.03 21.72 -36.48
N ALA A 303 -26.94 21.71 -37.45
CA ALA A 303 -28.24 22.39 -37.36
C ALA A 303 -29.09 21.85 -36.20
N LYS A 304 -29.15 20.53 -36.01
CA LYS A 304 -29.84 19.90 -34.87
C LYS A 304 -29.26 20.36 -33.53
N GLN A 305 -27.93 20.40 -33.42
CA GLN A 305 -27.24 20.88 -32.22
C GLN A 305 -27.49 22.35 -31.94
N LEU A 306 -27.46 23.19 -32.98
CA LEU A 306 -27.76 24.61 -32.87
C LEU A 306 -29.19 24.87 -32.40
N ALA A 307 -30.17 24.10 -32.89
CA ALA A 307 -31.55 24.18 -32.42
C ALA A 307 -31.67 23.83 -30.92
N GLN A 308 -30.96 22.79 -30.46
CA GLN A 308 -30.90 22.41 -29.05
C GLN A 308 -30.22 23.48 -28.16
N LEU A 309 -29.31 24.29 -28.71
CA LEU A 309 -28.66 25.42 -28.04
C LEU A 309 -29.47 26.74 -28.16
N GLY A 310 -30.71 26.70 -28.64
CA GLY A 310 -31.57 27.87 -28.77
C GLY A 310 -31.17 28.83 -29.91
N ALA A 311 -30.60 28.31 -31.01
CA ALA A 311 -30.47 29.09 -32.25
C ALA A 311 -31.82 29.21 -32.96
N LYS A 312 -32.17 30.42 -33.43
CA LYS A 312 -33.39 30.62 -34.20
C LYS A 312 -33.26 29.95 -35.57
N GLU A 313 -34.35 29.41 -36.09
CA GLU A 313 -34.35 28.73 -37.39
C GLU A 313 -33.82 29.63 -38.54
N GLN A 314 -34.17 30.92 -38.52
CA GLN A 314 -33.64 31.93 -39.44
C GLN A 314 -32.11 32.13 -39.32
N GLU A 315 -31.53 32.00 -38.12
CA GLU A 315 -30.07 32.09 -37.91
C GLU A 315 -29.34 30.90 -38.53
N ILE A 316 -29.93 29.70 -38.41
CA ILE A 316 -29.39 28.46 -38.97
C ILE A 316 -29.46 28.48 -40.50
N ILE A 317 -30.61 28.88 -41.07
CA ILE A 317 -30.80 28.98 -42.53
C ILE A 317 -29.81 30.00 -43.14
N LYS A 318 -29.63 31.16 -42.48
CA LYS A 318 -28.70 32.20 -42.94
C LYS A 318 -27.23 31.77 -42.84
N ALA A 319 -26.90 30.86 -41.93
CA ALA A 319 -25.54 30.33 -41.75
C ALA A 319 -25.23 29.13 -42.67
N TYR A 320 -26.25 28.56 -43.33
CA TYR A 320 -26.08 27.41 -44.21
C TYR A 320 -25.23 27.77 -45.46
N PRO A 321 -24.35 26.87 -45.93
CA PRO A 321 -23.57 27.11 -47.15
C PRO A 321 -24.46 27.36 -48.36
N LYS A 322 -24.06 28.28 -49.25
CA LYS A 322 -24.85 28.62 -50.44
C LYS A 322 -24.96 27.40 -51.38
N PRO A 323 -26.07 27.25 -52.13
CA PRO A 323 -26.29 26.10 -53.01
C PRO A 323 -25.24 25.93 -54.13
N GLU A 324 -24.56 27.01 -54.53
CA GLU A 324 -23.44 26.98 -55.48
C GLU A 324 -22.20 26.27 -54.91
N ASP A 325 -21.85 26.56 -53.64
CA ASP A 325 -20.73 25.93 -52.93
C ASP A 325 -21.00 24.43 -52.69
N VAL A 326 -22.27 24.09 -52.45
CA VAL A 326 -22.73 22.70 -52.28
C VAL A 326 -22.56 21.89 -53.57
N ARG A 327 -22.84 22.48 -54.73
CA ARG A 327 -22.62 21.83 -56.04
C ARG A 327 -21.13 21.65 -56.33
N ARG A 328 -20.30 22.65 -56.00
CA ARG A 328 -18.84 22.60 -56.20
C ARG A 328 -18.20 21.47 -55.39
N ILE A 329 -18.61 21.28 -54.13
CA ILE A 329 -18.05 20.27 -53.22
C ILE A 329 -18.53 18.87 -53.57
N LYS A 330 -19.81 18.68 -53.91
CA LYS A 330 -20.30 17.38 -54.40
C LYS A 330 -19.56 16.94 -55.67
N LYS A 331 -19.29 17.87 -56.60
CA LYS A 331 -18.50 17.60 -57.81
C LYS A 331 -17.05 17.20 -57.46
N ARG A 332 -16.41 17.93 -56.54
CA ARG A 332 -15.04 17.63 -56.06
C ARG A 332 -14.95 16.31 -55.30
N GLN A 333 -15.93 15.96 -54.47
CA GLN A 333 -15.99 14.66 -53.79
C GLN A 333 -16.10 13.51 -54.81
N GLN A 334 -16.85 13.73 -55.88
CA GLN A 334 -16.97 12.79 -56.99
C GLN A 334 -15.64 12.67 -57.78
N GLU A 335 -14.92 13.78 -57.98
CA GLU A 335 -13.59 13.81 -58.60
C GLU A 335 -12.48 13.21 -57.71
N VAL A 336 -12.51 13.43 -56.39
CA VAL A 336 -11.56 12.85 -55.42
C VAL A 336 -11.84 11.35 -55.23
N ALA A 337 -13.11 10.93 -55.20
CA ALA A 337 -13.49 9.53 -55.24
C ALA A 337 -13.04 8.87 -56.55
N ALA A 338 -13.19 9.56 -57.69
CA ALA A 338 -12.69 9.10 -58.99
C ALA A 338 -11.16 9.07 -59.06
N ALA A 339 -10.44 10.03 -58.46
CA ALA A 339 -8.98 10.06 -58.42
C ALA A 339 -8.39 9.04 -57.44
N SER A 340 -9.08 8.76 -56.33
CA SER A 340 -8.76 7.68 -55.39
C SER A 340 -9.02 6.31 -56.01
N ALA A 341 -10.12 6.18 -56.77
CA ALA A 341 -10.40 5.01 -57.60
C ALA A 341 -9.37 4.85 -58.73
N ALA A 342 -8.93 5.95 -59.37
CA ALA A 342 -7.89 5.95 -60.41
C ALA A 342 -6.48 5.68 -59.86
N LYS A 343 -6.15 6.10 -58.63
CA LYS A 343 -4.89 5.75 -57.95
C LYS A 343 -4.88 4.29 -57.47
N ARG A 344 -6.04 3.76 -57.07
CA ARG A 344 -6.22 2.31 -56.85
C ARG A 344 -6.16 1.52 -58.17
N ALA A 345 -6.66 2.09 -59.27
CA ALA A 345 -6.60 1.51 -60.61
C ALA A 345 -5.28 1.76 -61.37
N LYS A 346 -4.30 2.47 -60.78
CA LYS A 346 -2.94 2.67 -61.37
C LYS A 346 -1.87 1.78 -60.73
N ILE A 347 -2.18 1.11 -59.62
CA ILE A 347 -1.29 0.12 -58.98
C ILE A 347 -1.58 -1.30 -59.52
N ASP A 348 -2.76 -1.51 -60.10
CA ASP A 348 -3.07 -2.67 -60.92
C ASP A 348 -3.17 -2.26 -62.39
N ILE A 349 -2.62 -3.06 -63.30
CA ILE A 349 -2.60 -2.91 -64.78
C ILE A 349 -1.33 -2.23 -65.34
N ALA A 350 -0.24 -2.98 -65.34
CA ALA A 350 0.44 -3.28 -66.59
C ALA A 350 0.19 -4.76 -66.91
N LEU A 351 -0.58 -5.00 -67.98
CA LEU A 351 -0.77 -6.20 -68.81
C LEU A 351 -2.24 -6.55 -69.03
N ILE A 352 -2.79 -5.83 -70.01
CA ILE A 352 -3.66 -6.29 -71.12
C ILE A 352 -4.61 -7.45 -70.81
N SER A 353 -5.90 -7.18 -70.92
CA SER A 353 -6.80 -8.00 -71.73
C SER A 353 -7.82 -7.09 -72.40
N GLU A 354 -7.84 -7.18 -73.72
CA GLU A 354 -8.76 -6.56 -74.67
C GLU A 354 -10.20 -7.06 -74.47
N ASP A 355 -11.11 -6.11 -74.72
CA ASP A 355 -12.40 -6.19 -75.39
C ASP A 355 -13.43 -7.25 -75.00
N VAL A 356 -14.54 -6.76 -74.43
CA VAL A 356 -15.87 -7.02 -74.98
C VAL A 356 -16.66 -5.71 -74.99
N GLU A 357 -17.08 -5.30 -76.18
CA GLU A 357 -17.84 -4.10 -76.48
C GLU A 357 -19.20 -4.01 -75.79
N ALA A 358 -19.58 -2.78 -75.49
CA ALA A 358 -20.88 -2.37 -75.04
C ALA A 358 -21.92 -2.42 -76.17
N THR A 359 -23.16 -2.81 -75.83
CA THR A 359 -24.34 -2.27 -76.50
C THR A 359 -25.31 -1.67 -75.47
N SER A 360 -25.74 -0.46 -75.80
CA SER A 360 -26.66 0.41 -75.09
C SER A 360 -28.05 -0.19 -74.93
N SER A 361 -28.70 0.01 -73.78
CA SER A 361 -30.07 0.53 -73.76
C SER A 361 -30.49 1.02 -72.36
N LEU A 362 -31.15 2.17 -72.40
CA LEU A 362 -31.82 2.89 -71.31
C LEU A 362 -33.00 2.08 -70.75
N LEU A 363 -33.09 1.86 -69.44
CA LEU A 363 -34.36 1.73 -68.71
C LEU A 363 -34.16 2.08 -67.21
N PRO A 364 -35.13 2.78 -66.55
CA PRO A 364 -35.04 3.16 -65.15
C PRO A 364 -35.37 1.99 -64.23
N THR A 365 -34.48 1.67 -63.28
CA THR A 365 -34.71 0.63 -62.28
C THR A 365 -35.58 1.17 -61.14
N PHE A 366 -36.81 0.66 -61.07
CA PHE A 366 -37.71 0.79 -59.92
C PHE A 366 -37.06 0.14 -58.68
N LYS A 367 -36.96 0.87 -57.57
CA LYS A 367 -36.67 0.29 -56.25
C LYS A 367 -37.99 -0.27 -55.68
N LEU A 368 -37.99 -1.52 -55.21
CA LEU A 368 -39.12 -2.05 -54.44
C LEU A 368 -39.28 -1.27 -53.12
N PRO A 369 -40.52 -1.01 -52.65
CA PRO A 369 -40.79 -0.35 -51.37
C PRO A 369 -40.23 -1.15 -50.18
N GLU A 370 -39.74 -0.45 -49.15
CA GLU A 370 -39.28 -1.08 -47.90
C GLU A 370 -40.48 -1.70 -47.15
N LEU A 371 -40.27 -2.85 -46.49
CA LEU A 371 -41.30 -3.60 -45.74
C LEU A 371 -42.08 -2.76 -44.69
N ILE A 372 -41.50 -1.64 -44.24
CA ILE A 372 -42.15 -0.68 -43.33
C ILE A 372 -43.29 0.06 -44.03
N GLU A 373 -43.10 0.47 -45.29
CA GLU A 373 -44.12 1.22 -46.05
C GLU A 373 -45.36 0.35 -46.35
N LEU A 374 -45.16 -0.96 -46.58
CA LEU A 374 -46.27 -1.92 -46.73
C LEU A 374 -47.06 -2.16 -45.43
N SER A 375 -46.40 -2.07 -44.27
CA SER A 375 -47.07 -2.28 -42.98
C SER A 375 -47.74 -1.02 -42.45
N GLU A 376 -47.15 0.16 -42.70
CA GLU A 376 -47.78 1.46 -42.44
C GLU A 376 -49.07 1.65 -43.25
N SER A 377 -49.03 1.36 -44.56
CA SER A 377 -50.21 1.42 -45.43
C SER A 377 -51.30 0.41 -45.01
N PHE A 378 -50.91 -0.83 -44.72
CA PHE A 378 -51.85 -1.86 -44.25
C PHE A 378 -52.56 -1.48 -42.93
N ILE A 379 -51.82 -0.94 -41.96
CA ILE A 379 -52.40 -0.53 -40.67
C ILE A 379 -53.26 0.72 -40.87
N ALA A 380 -52.81 1.70 -41.66
CA ALA A 380 -53.59 2.91 -41.92
C ALA A 380 -54.91 2.61 -42.64
N GLU A 381 -54.97 1.62 -43.54
CA GLU A 381 -56.20 1.23 -44.23
C GLU A 381 -57.21 0.50 -43.35
N ARG A 382 -56.75 -0.19 -42.30
CA ARG A 382 -57.59 -1.04 -41.42
C ARG A 382 -57.88 -0.44 -40.05
N LEU A 383 -57.15 0.60 -39.64
CA LEU A 383 -57.36 1.27 -38.36
C LEU A 383 -58.62 2.14 -38.42
N SER A 384 -59.77 1.57 -38.05
CA SER A 384 -61.03 2.29 -37.82
C SER A 384 -61.11 2.83 -36.39
N VAL A 385 -62.03 3.75 -36.14
CA VAL A 385 -62.27 4.30 -34.79
C VAL A 385 -62.71 3.19 -33.82
N GLU A 386 -63.52 2.24 -34.28
CA GLU A 386 -63.96 1.08 -33.49
C GLU A 386 -62.78 0.18 -33.09
N ILE A 387 -61.93 -0.21 -34.06
CA ILE A 387 -60.76 -1.04 -33.79
C ILE A 387 -59.75 -0.33 -32.90
N ALA A 388 -59.57 0.99 -33.07
CA ALA A 388 -58.73 1.78 -32.19
C ALA A 388 -59.28 1.84 -30.76
N THR A 389 -60.60 1.89 -30.60
CA THR A 389 -61.26 1.92 -29.29
C THR A 389 -61.13 0.56 -28.59
N ASP A 390 -61.37 -0.54 -29.29
CA ASP A 390 -61.21 -1.89 -28.76
C ASP A 390 -59.75 -2.15 -28.34
N LEU A 391 -58.78 -1.71 -29.15
CA LEU A 391 -57.36 -1.85 -28.83
C LEU A 391 -56.98 -1.05 -27.57
N VAL A 392 -57.55 0.14 -27.38
CA VAL A 392 -57.35 0.93 -26.16
C VAL A 392 -58.00 0.25 -24.96
N MET A 393 -59.21 -0.29 -25.11
CA MET A 393 -59.92 -1.00 -24.03
C MET A 393 -59.19 -2.27 -23.60
N ASP A 394 -58.68 -3.06 -24.54
CA ASP A 394 -57.90 -4.27 -24.26
C ASP A 394 -56.54 -3.95 -23.62
N SER A 395 -55.94 -2.81 -24.00
CA SER A 395 -54.64 -2.38 -23.47
C SER A 395 -54.73 -1.64 -22.13
N MET A 396 -55.91 -1.19 -21.70
CA MET A 396 -56.10 -0.46 -20.43
C MET A 396 -55.65 -1.27 -19.21
N ALA A 397 -55.81 -2.60 -19.23
CA ALA A 397 -55.33 -3.46 -18.15
C ALA A 397 -53.79 -3.48 -18.01
N TRP A 398 -53.06 -3.04 -19.04
CA TRP A 398 -51.59 -3.07 -19.09
C TRP A 398 -50.95 -1.69 -18.92
N VAL A 399 -51.77 -0.64 -18.74
CA VAL A 399 -51.27 0.71 -18.51
C VAL A 399 -50.85 0.82 -17.05
N PRO A 400 -49.59 1.19 -16.76
CA PRO A 400 -49.13 1.34 -15.39
C PRO A 400 -49.85 2.51 -14.68
N ASP A 401 -50.12 2.36 -13.39
CA ASP A 401 -50.80 3.37 -12.55
C ASP A 401 -50.05 4.71 -12.46
N THR A 402 -48.77 4.74 -12.83
CA THR A 402 -47.92 5.93 -12.81
C THR A 402 -47.18 6.10 -14.14
N MET A 403 -47.10 7.35 -14.62
CA MET A 403 -46.47 7.69 -15.88
C MET A 403 -44.98 7.31 -15.86
N THR A 404 -44.54 6.49 -16.81
CA THR A 404 -43.13 6.07 -16.88
C THR A 404 -42.24 7.18 -17.44
N THR A 405 -41.00 7.26 -16.95
CA THR A 405 -39.99 8.26 -17.38
C THR A 405 -39.62 8.14 -18.86
N ILE A 406 -39.75 6.95 -19.44
CA ILE A 406 -39.56 6.71 -20.88
C ILE A 406 -40.69 7.35 -21.68
N PHE A 407 -41.94 7.10 -21.29
CA PHE A 407 -43.11 7.70 -21.93
C PHE A 407 -43.08 9.23 -21.79
N GLN A 408 -42.70 9.76 -20.63
CA GLN A 408 -42.55 11.21 -20.40
C GLN A 408 -41.48 11.87 -21.30
N ARG A 409 -40.44 11.14 -21.67
CA ARG A 409 -39.37 11.63 -22.56
C ARG A 409 -39.71 11.51 -24.05
N GLU A 410 -40.49 10.50 -24.43
CA GLU A 410 -40.72 10.13 -25.83
C GLU A 410 -42.10 10.55 -26.36
N TYR A 411 -43.08 10.79 -25.48
CA TYR A 411 -44.42 11.22 -25.88
C TYR A 411 -44.42 12.66 -26.40
N GLN A 412 -44.89 12.85 -27.64
CA GLN A 412 -45.19 14.15 -28.23
C GLN A 412 -46.66 14.19 -28.64
N PRO A 413 -47.50 15.07 -28.07
CA PRO A 413 -48.91 15.16 -28.45
C PRO A 413 -49.05 15.65 -29.89
N THR A 414 -49.81 14.92 -30.70
CA THR A 414 -50.12 15.28 -32.08
C THR A 414 -51.24 16.33 -32.07
N ALA A 415 -50.89 17.61 -32.22
CA ALA A 415 -51.83 18.75 -32.11
C ALA A 415 -52.68 18.99 -33.38
N THR A 416 -53.08 17.94 -34.10
CA THR A 416 -53.86 18.05 -35.35
C THR A 416 -55.23 17.41 -35.17
N THR A 417 -56.30 18.08 -35.60
CA THR A 417 -57.70 17.60 -35.54
C THR A 417 -58.11 16.75 -36.74
N ASP A 418 -57.24 16.54 -37.73
CA ASP A 418 -57.50 15.71 -38.90
C ASP A 418 -57.29 14.22 -38.60
N ILE A 419 -58.39 13.46 -38.64
CA ILE A 419 -58.45 12.02 -38.38
C ILE A 419 -57.53 11.22 -39.33
N ASN A 420 -57.35 11.66 -40.59
CA ASN A 420 -56.53 10.93 -41.55
C ASN A 420 -55.04 11.04 -41.23
N ILE A 421 -54.60 12.23 -40.79
CA ILE A 421 -53.21 12.48 -40.39
C ILE A 421 -52.90 11.77 -39.07
N GLN A 422 -53.85 11.77 -38.14
CA GLN A 422 -53.74 11.00 -36.89
C GLN A 422 -53.62 9.50 -37.19
N ARG A 423 -54.46 8.95 -38.07
CA ARG A 423 -54.43 7.54 -38.47
C ARG A 423 -53.10 7.12 -39.10
N GLN A 424 -52.55 7.94 -39.98
CA GLN A 424 -51.23 7.68 -40.58
C GLN A 424 -50.10 7.75 -39.54
N THR A 425 -50.13 8.74 -38.65
CA THR A 425 -49.11 8.89 -37.60
C THR A 425 -49.12 7.69 -36.64
N ILE A 426 -50.30 7.23 -36.22
CA ILE A 426 -50.47 6.06 -35.36
C ILE A 426 -50.03 4.78 -36.09
N ALA A 427 -50.42 4.60 -37.35
CA ALA A 427 -50.03 3.45 -38.16
C ALA A 427 -48.50 3.33 -38.30
N LYS A 428 -47.81 4.47 -38.47
CA LYS A 428 -46.35 4.54 -38.54
C LYS A 428 -45.68 4.15 -37.22
N LEU A 429 -46.19 4.63 -36.09
CA LEU A 429 -45.68 4.29 -34.76
C LEU A 429 -45.88 2.79 -34.46
N LEU A 430 -47.06 2.24 -34.76
CA LEU A 430 -47.35 0.82 -34.59
C LEU A 430 -46.48 -0.05 -35.50
N ALA A 431 -46.30 0.32 -36.77
CA ALA A 431 -45.42 -0.41 -37.70
C ALA A 431 -43.96 -0.44 -37.20
N ALA A 432 -43.47 0.67 -36.65
CA ALA A 432 -42.13 0.75 -36.06
C ALA A 432 -41.99 -0.13 -34.81
N GLN A 433 -43.00 -0.14 -33.93
CA GLN A 433 -43.02 -0.99 -32.73
C GLN A 433 -43.12 -2.49 -33.07
N ILE A 434 -43.93 -2.86 -34.07
CA ILE A 434 -44.03 -4.24 -34.57
C ILE A 434 -42.68 -4.70 -35.16
N LYS A 435 -41.95 -3.81 -35.85
CA LYS A 435 -40.59 -4.10 -36.33
C LYS A 435 -39.60 -4.30 -35.19
N GLN A 436 -39.64 -3.44 -34.16
CA GLN A 436 -38.75 -3.57 -33.00
C GLN A 436 -39.05 -4.83 -32.17
N THR A 437 -40.31 -5.21 -32.00
CA THR A 437 -40.70 -6.43 -31.30
C THR A 437 -40.36 -7.68 -32.11
N LYS A 438 -40.55 -7.70 -33.44
CA LYS A 438 -40.05 -8.78 -34.31
C LYS A 438 -38.52 -8.90 -34.28
N ALA A 439 -37.79 -7.79 -34.20
CA ALA A 439 -36.33 -7.81 -34.04
C ALA A 439 -35.88 -8.37 -32.68
N LYS A 440 -36.68 -8.18 -31.61
CA LYS A 440 -36.45 -8.78 -30.28
C LYS A 440 -36.90 -10.24 -30.20
N LYS A 441 -37.97 -10.65 -30.92
CA LYS A 441 -38.48 -12.03 -30.95
C LYS A 441 -37.62 -12.98 -31.81
N HIS A 442 -36.85 -12.46 -32.77
CA HIS A 442 -35.96 -13.26 -33.62
C HIS A 442 -34.58 -13.62 -33.01
N LYS A 443 -34.36 -13.34 -31.72
CA LYS A 443 -33.05 -13.58 -31.11
C LYS A 443 -33.04 -14.42 -29.84
N LYS A 444 -34.01 -15.33 -29.62
CA LYS A 444 -33.72 -16.52 -28.79
C LYS A 444 -34.65 -17.74 -28.87
N ASP A 445 -35.98 -17.64 -28.88
CA ASP A 445 -36.74 -18.81 -28.37
C ASP A 445 -37.45 -19.72 -29.39
N THR A 446 -37.85 -19.28 -30.59
CA THR A 446 -38.77 -20.09 -31.42
C THR A 446 -38.11 -21.23 -32.23
N LYS A 447 -36.80 -21.16 -32.55
CA LYS A 447 -36.12 -22.22 -33.31
C LYS A 447 -35.50 -23.31 -32.44
N GLU A 448 -35.23 -23.01 -31.17
CA GLU A 448 -34.70 -23.99 -30.21
C GLU A 448 -35.81 -24.85 -29.60
N GLU A 449 -37.03 -24.31 -29.43
CA GLU A 449 -38.16 -25.07 -28.86
C GLU A 449 -38.73 -26.11 -29.83
N ASP A 450 -38.96 -25.78 -31.10
CA ASP A 450 -39.45 -26.73 -32.12
C ASP A 450 -38.48 -27.89 -32.33
N ALA A 451 -37.19 -27.58 -32.33
CA ALA A 451 -36.17 -28.55 -32.65
C ALA A 451 -35.79 -29.42 -31.43
N VAL A 452 -35.95 -28.93 -30.20
CA VAL A 452 -35.87 -29.74 -28.97
C VAL A 452 -37.07 -30.68 -28.87
N MET A 453 -38.26 -30.22 -29.28
CA MET A 453 -39.46 -31.07 -29.34
C MET A 453 -39.29 -32.21 -30.36
N GLU A 454 -38.63 -31.97 -31.49
CA GLU A 454 -38.33 -33.01 -32.49
C GLU A 454 -37.35 -34.09 -31.99
N ASP A 455 -36.39 -33.74 -31.13
CA ASP A 455 -35.45 -34.70 -30.53
C ASP A 455 -36.08 -35.49 -29.37
N LEU A 456 -36.98 -34.89 -28.58
CA LEU A 456 -37.75 -35.60 -27.56
C LEU A 456 -38.75 -36.60 -28.18
N ILE A 457 -39.26 -36.32 -29.38
CA ILE A 457 -40.11 -37.25 -30.14
C ILE A 457 -39.30 -38.43 -30.67
N LYS A 458 -38.03 -38.24 -31.05
CA LYS A 458 -37.15 -39.31 -31.56
C LYS A 458 -36.52 -40.17 -30.46
N ASN A 459 -36.31 -39.65 -29.25
CA ASN A 459 -35.79 -40.38 -28.10
C ASN A 459 -36.52 -39.99 -26.79
N PRO A 460 -37.57 -40.75 -26.39
CA PRO A 460 -38.44 -40.40 -25.24
C PRO A 460 -37.77 -40.49 -23.86
N THR A 461 -36.56 -41.06 -23.77
CA THR A 461 -35.85 -41.34 -22.52
C THR A 461 -34.87 -40.24 -22.06
N ILE A 462 -34.66 -39.19 -22.85
CA ILE A 462 -33.67 -38.14 -22.58
C ILE A 462 -34.36 -36.91 -21.98
N SER A 463 -33.76 -36.30 -20.95
CA SER A 463 -34.29 -35.08 -20.34
C SER A 463 -34.12 -33.86 -21.26
N VAL A 464 -35.03 -32.88 -21.14
CA VAL A 464 -34.97 -31.59 -21.88
C VAL A 464 -33.63 -30.86 -21.67
N ALA A 465 -32.99 -31.06 -20.51
CA ALA A 465 -31.69 -30.46 -20.19
C ALA A 465 -30.51 -31.15 -20.90
N GLU A 466 -30.57 -32.48 -21.11
CA GLU A 466 -29.56 -33.22 -21.87
C GLU A 466 -29.66 -32.95 -23.37
N ALA A 467 -30.88 -32.91 -23.93
CA ALA A 467 -31.09 -32.56 -25.34
C ALA A 467 -30.52 -31.17 -25.69
N LYS A 468 -30.66 -30.19 -24.78
CA LYS A 468 -30.07 -28.85 -24.95
C LYS A 468 -28.54 -28.83 -24.82
N ARG A 469 -27.94 -29.74 -24.02
CA ARG A 469 -26.48 -29.83 -23.84
C ARG A 469 -25.79 -30.55 -25.00
N GLU A 470 -26.38 -31.62 -25.51
CA GLU A 470 -25.87 -32.39 -26.65
C GLU A 470 -25.77 -31.51 -27.90
N ARG A 471 -26.86 -30.78 -28.22
CA ARG A 471 -26.89 -29.87 -29.37
C ARG A 471 -25.96 -28.67 -29.25
N LYS A 472 -25.69 -28.19 -28.03
CA LYS A 472 -24.68 -27.13 -27.83
C LYS A 472 -23.28 -27.65 -28.18
N ARG A 473 -22.94 -28.87 -27.75
CA ARG A 473 -21.67 -29.53 -28.08
C ARG A 473 -21.55 -29.84 -29.57
N GLU A 474 -22.65 -30.22 -30.22
CA GLU A 474 -22.67 -30.50 -31.66
C GLU A 474 -22.51 -29.22 -32.50
N LYS A 475 -23.17 -28.13 -32.09
CA LYS A 475 -23.03 -26.81 -32.72
C LYS A 475 -21.63 -26.22 -32.55
N ASP A 476 -20.98 -26.47 -31.42
CA ASP A 476 -19.59 -26.06 -31.19
C ASP A 476 -18.62 -26.92 -32.04
N ARG A 477 -18.88 -28.21 -32.23
CA ARG A 477 -18.14 -29.10 -33.15
C ARG A 477 -18.35 -28.74 -34.62
N GLU A 478 -19.56 -28.37 -35.02
CA GLU A 478 -19.85 -27.89 -36.38
C GLU A 478 -19.14 -26.59 -36.67
N LYS A 479 -19.18 -25.61 -35.76
CA LYS A 479 -18.43 -24.35 -35.91
C LYS A 479 -16.93 -24.57 -35.99
N GLU A 480 -16.39 -25.55 -35.25
CA GLU A 480 -14.98 -25.91 -35.35
C GLU A 480 -14.64 -26.58 -36.70
N LYS A 481 -15.54 -27.44 -37.22
CA LYS A 481 -15.40 -28.04 -38.56
C LYS A 481 -15.53 -27.00 -39.67
N GLU A 482 -16.44 -26.04 -39.56
CA GLU A 482 -16.66 -24.97 -40.53
C GLU A 482 -15.49 -23.97 -40.53
N ALA A 483 -14.94 -23.68 -39.35
CA ALA A 483 -13.70 -22.90 -39.21
C ALA A 483 -12.49 -23.64 -39.81
N LYS A 484 -12.37 -24.96 -39.60
CA LYS A 484 -11.32 -25.78 -40.22
C LYS A 484 -11.47 -25.88 -41.73
N ALA A 485 -12.69 -26.07 -42.24
CA ALA A 485 -12.97 -26.17 -43.68
C ALA A 485 -12.78 -24.82 -44.41
N SER A 486 -13.17 -23.70 -43.80
CA SER A 486 -12.91 -22.37 -44.35
C SER A 486 -11.42 -22.02 -44.34
N LEU A 487 -10.66 -22.48 -43.34
CA LEU A 487 -9.20 -22.36 -43.31
C LEU A 487 -8.51 -23.23 -44.36
N GLU A 488 -8.94 -24.48 -44.55
CA GLU A 488 -8.44 -25.36 -45.62
C GLU A 488 -8.78 -24.83 -47.02
N ALA A 489 -9.97 -24.24 -47.20
CA ALA A 489 -10.37 -23.61 -48.45
C ALA A 489 -9.55 -22.35 -48.72
N HIS A 490 -9.28 -21.54 -47.69
CA HIS A 490 -8.41 -20.37 -47.79
C HIS A 490 -6.95 -20.75 -48.05
N GLU A 491 -6.47 -21.88 -47.51
CA GLU A 491 -5.12 -22.41 -47.74
C GLU A 491 -4.97 -23.02 -49.14
N LYS A 492 -5.96 -23.76 -49.64
CA LYS A 492 -6.03 -24.23 -51.03
C LYS A 492 -6.14 -23.07 -52.03
N SER A 493 -6.84 -22.00 -51.65
CA SER A 493 -6.93 -20.76 -52.43
C SER A 493 -5.59 -20.02 -52.47
N LEU A 494 -4.87 -19.92 -51.35
CA LEU A 494 -3.52 -19.34 -51.27
C LEU A 494 -2.46 -20.19 -52.00
N ALA A 495 -2.58 -21.52 -51.96
CA ALA A 495 -1.72 -22.43 -52.72
C ALA A 495 -1.95 -22.30 -54.24
N LYS A 496 -3.22 -22.17 -54.67
CA LYS A 496 -3.57 -21.86 -56.08
C LYS A 496 -3.14 -20.46 -56.50
N ALA A 497 -3.21 -19.47 -55.62
CA ALA A 497 -2.71 -18.11 -55.88
C ALA A 497 -1.18 -18.07 -56.00
N ARG A 498 -0.46 -18.85 -55.17
CA ARG A 498 1.00 -19.04 -55.30
C ARG A 498 1.41 -19.67 -56.62
N ASN A 499 0.60 -20.58 -57.18
CA ASN A 499 0.86 -21.21 -58.46
C ASN A 499 0.46 -20.36 -59.69
N ARG A 500 -0.28 -19.26 -59.51
CA ARG A 500 -0.77 -18.38 -60.60
C ARG A 500 0.01 -17.07 -60.78
N LEU A 501 0.90 -16.72 -59.86
CA LEU A 501 1.93 -15.72 -60.16
C LEU A 501 3.00 -16.38 -61.04
N LYS A 502 3.07 -16.00 -62.31
CA LYS A 502 4.29 -16.23 -63.12
C LYS A 502 5.43 -15.51 -62.41
N ALA A 503 6.13 -16.24 -61.55
CA ALA A 503 7.36 -15.77 -60.94
C ALA A 503 8.29 -15.33 -62.08
N LEU A 504 8.76 -14.08 -62.03
CA LEU A 504 10.06 -13.78 -62.61
C LEU A 504 11.00 -14.85 -62.04
N LYS A 505 11.48 -15.76 -62.90
CA LYS A 505 12.35 -16.85 -62.49
C LYS A 505 13.73 -16.29 -62.16
N LEU A 506 13.82 -15.47 -61.10
CA LEU A 506 15.06 -14.95 -60.54
C LEU A 506 16.01 -16.10 -60.14
N THR A 507 15.47 -17.29 -59.85
CA THR A 507 16.25 -18.52 -59.64
C THR A 507 17.00 -19.01 -60.89
N GLU A 508 16.59 -18.64 -62.10
CA GLU A 508 17.31 -18.97 -63.34
C GLU A 508 18.38 -17.92 -63.69
N VAL A 509 18.27 -16.69 -63.16
CA VAL A 509 19.18 -15.56 -63.49
C VAL A 509 20.13 -15.19 -62.32
N THR A 510 19.84 -15.65 -61.09
CA THR A 510 20.65 -15.37 -59.90
C THR A 510 21.11 -16.67 -59.23
N LYS A 511 22.38 -16.70 -58.82
CA LYS A 511 22.90 -17.81 -58.01
C LYS A 511 22.28 -17.72 -56.61
N PRO A 512 21.71 -18.80 -56.05
CA PRO A 512 21.23 -18.78 -54.68
C PRO A 512 22.40 -18.50 -53.74
N LEU A 513 22.26 -17.47 -52.89
CA LEU A 513 23.25 -17.20 -51.85
C LEU A 513 23.43 -18.44 -50.97
N SER A 514 24.68 -18.73 -50.58
CA SER A 514 24.97 -19.78 -49.61
C SER A 514 24.22 -19.53 -48.30
N LYS A 515 23.85 -20.60 -47.60
CA LYS A 515 23.14 -20.52 -46.31
C LYS A 515 23.86 -19.58 -45.33
N GLU A 516 25.18 -19.71 -45.25
CA GLU A 516 26.05 -18.85 -44.43
C GLU A 516 26.00 -17.37 -44.84
N THR A 517 26.01 -17.08 -46.15
CA THR A 517 25.93 -15.69 -46.62
C THR A 517 24.57 -15.08 -46.30
N LYS A 518 23.49 -15.86 -46.44
CA LYS A 518 22.13 -15.43 -46.07
C LYS A 518 22.03 -15.13 -44.57
N GLU A 519 22.53 -16.01 -43.72
CA GLU A 519 22.54 -15.84 -42.27
C GLU A 519 23.37 -14.61 -41.84
N ARG A 520 24.53 -14.40 -42.47
CA ARG A 520 25.38 -13.22 -42.23
C ARG A 520 24.69 -11.91 -42.62
N MET A 521 24.10 -11.85 -43.81
CA MET A 521 23.39 -10.64 -44.28
C MET A 521 22.18 -10.33 -43.41
N LEU A 522 21.47 -11.36 -42.96
CA LEU A 522 20.34 -11.27 -42.05
C LEU A 522 20.75 -10.73 -40.67
N LEU A 523 21.87 -11.23 -40.10
CA LEU A 523 22.43 -10.71 -38.86
C LEU A 523 22.91 -9.25 -39.01
N MET A 524 23.55 -8.90 -40.13
CA MET A 524 23.92 -7.51 -40.43
C MET A 524 22.71 -6.58 -40.50
N ALA A 525 21.59 -7.04 -41.09
CA ALA A 525 20.35 -6.26 -41.14
C ALA A 525 19.75 -6.04 -39.75
N VAL A 526 19.70 -7.09 -38.92
CA VAL A 526 19.21 -6.98 -37.52
C VAL A 526 20.10 -6.05 -36.71
N ASN A 527 21.42 -6.19 -36.78
CA ASN A 527 22.36 -5.30 -36.10
C ASN A 527 22.18 -3.84 -36.52
N ARG A 528 21.94 -3.57 -37.81
CA ARG A 528 21.63 -2.22 -38.28
C ARG A 528 20.35 -1.65 -37.65
N ILE A 529 19.32 -2.48 -37.46
CA ILE A 529 18.08 -2.07 -36.78
C ILE A 529 18.34 -1.84 -35.29
N LEU A 530 19.10 -2.72 -34.64
CA LEU A 530 19.48 -2.59 -33.23
C LEU A 530 20.25 -1.27 -32.99
N LEU A 531 21.24 -0.94 -33.81
CA LEU A 531 22.04 0.29 -33.68
C LEU A 531 21.25 1.58 -34.00
N SER A 532 20.06 1.48 -34.61
CA SER A 532 19.22 2.63 -34.97
C SER A 532 18.34 3.17 -33.83
N GLU A 533 18.61 2.81 -32.57
CA GLU A 533 17.83 3.21 -31.39
C GLU A 533 17.64 4.74 -31.29
N LYS A 534 18.74 5.50 -31.20
CA LYS A 534 18.70 6.96 -31.06
C LYS A 534 18.01 7.63 -32.26
N THR A 535 18.28 7.15 -33.48
CA THR A 535 17.70 7.73 -34.70
C THR A 535 16.21 7.40 -34.87
N ALA A 536 15.75 6.26 -34.35
CA ALA A 536 14.34 5.89 -34.31
C ALA A 536 13.55 6.71 -33.28
N VAL A 537 14.14 6.99 -32.11
CA VAL A 537 13.57 7.88 -31.08
C VAL A 537 13.44 9.30 -31.61
N LEU A 538 14.51 9.88 -32.15
CA LEU A 538 14.50 11.18 -32.85
C LEU A 538 13.57 11.19 -34.09
N GLY A 539 13.06 10.03 -34.48
CA GLY A 539 12.14 9.90 -35.58
C GLY A 539 10.73 9.51 -35.31
N GLY A 540 10.32 9.41 -34.04
CA GLY A 540 8.94 9.03 -33.69
C GLY A 540 8.57 7.60 -34.11
N VAL A 541 9.52 6.81 -34.61
CA VAL A 541 9.30 5.43 -35.08
C VAL A 541 9.85 4.39 -34.11
N ALA A 542 10.17 4.79 -32.88
CA ALA A 542 10.68 3.91 -31.83
C ALA A 542 9.73 2.74 -31.53
N ALA A 543 8.43 3.00 -31.46
CA ALA A 543 7.41 1.96 -31.26
C ALA A 543 7.39 0.92 -32.40
N ILE A 544 7.52 1.40 -33.65
CA ILE A 544 7.58 0.52 -34.83
C ILE A 544 8.86 -0.32 -34.82
N ARG A 545 10.01 0.29 -34.50
CA ARG A 545 11.29 -0.42 -34.34
C ARG A 545 11.18 -1.51 -33.28
N SER A 546 10.60 -1.18 -32.12
CA SER A 546 10.39 -2.14 -31.03
C SER A 546 9.52 -3.31 -31.50
N LYS A 547 8.41 -3.03 -32.19
CA LYS A 547 7.53 -4.06 -32.76
C LYS A 547 8.25 -4.96 -33.78
N ILE A 548 9.09 -4.39 -34.65
CA ILE A 548 9.90 -5.16 -35.60
C ILE A 548 10.85 -6.09 -34.85
N LEU A 549 11.61 -5.56 -33.88
CA LEU A 549 12.60 -6.32 -33.13
C LEU A 549 11.95 -7.45 -32.32
N THR A 550 10.85 -7.19 -31.63
CA THR A 550 10.11 -8.19 -30.84
C THR A 550 9.51 -9.29 -31.71
N THR A 551 8.96 -8.93 -32.89
CA THR A 551 8.47 -9.91 -33.87
C THR A 551 9.61 -10.77 -34.43
N LEU A 552 10.76 -10.16 -34.75
CA LEU A 552 11.95 -10.88 -35.23
C LEU A 552 12.46 -11.84 -34.14
N ALA A 553 12.56 -11.37 -32.90
CA ALA A 553 13.00 -12.17 -31.77
C ALA A 553 12.05 -13.35 -31.49
N ALA A 554 10.75 -13.19 -31.69
CA ALA A 554 9.78 -14.26 -31.48
C ALA A 554 9.79 -15.31 -32.60
N THR A 555 10.03 -14.91 -33.85
CA THR A 555 9.77 -15.74 -35.05
C THR A 555 10.99 -16.21 -35.84
N PHE A 556 12.17 -15.62 -35.64
CA PHE A 556 13.38 -15.95 -36.42
C PHE A 556 14.33 -16.93 -35.70
N ASN A 557 15.42 -17.28 -36.38
CA ASN A 557 16.40 -18.29 -35.97
C ASN A 557 17.09 -17.97 -34.61
N PRO A 558 17.67 -18.97 -33.93
CA PRO A 558 18.34 -18.80 -32.63
C PRO A 558 19.44 -17.73 -32.64
N TYR A 559 20.17 -17.57 -33.75
CA TYR A 559 21.23 -16.56 -33.89
C TYR A 559 20.71 -15.13 -33.81
N ILE A 560 19.53 -14.83 -34.39
CA ILE A 560 18.88 -13.52 -34.22
C ILE A 560 18.40 -13.34 -32.79
N LYS A 561 17.74 -14.37 -32.22
CA LYS A 561 17.28 -14.32 -30.83
C LYS A 561 18.43 -13.96 -29.90
N GLU A 562 19.60 -14.57 -30.14
CA GLU A 562 20.82 -14.29 -29.40
C GLU A 562 21.33 -12.86 -29.56
N ALA A 563 21.37 -12.33 -30.79
CA ALA A 563 21.81 -10.97 -31.04
C ALA A 563 20.91 -9.93 -30.35
N ILE A 564 19.60 -10.13 -30.40
CA ILE A 564 18.62 -9.25 -29.74
C ILE A 564 18.73 -9.40 -28.22
N ARG A 565 18.90 -10.63 -27.71
CA ARG A 565 19.10 -10.91 -26.29
C ARG A 565 20.34 -10.19 -25.74
N ARG A 566 21.50 -10.34 -26.40
CA ARG A 566 22.73 -9.65 -26.00
C ARG A 566 22.55 -8.14 -25.96
N TYR A 567 21.94 -7.58 -27.01
CA TYR A 567 21.66 -6.16 -27.07
C TYR A 567 20.76 -5.66 -25.91
N ILE A 568 19.79 -6.46 -25.45
CA ILE A 568 18.98 -6.09 -24.29
C ILE A 568 19.80 -6.19 -22.99
N ILE A 569 20.55 -7.27 -22.81
CA ILE A 569 21.36 -7.51 -21.60
C ILE A 569 22.44 -6.43 -21.42
N ASP A 570 23.04 -5.96 -22.52
CA ASP A 570 24.08 -4.91 -22.50
C ASP A 570 23.61 -3.59 -21.86
N ASP A 571 22.30 -3.27 -21.92
CA ASP A 571 21.70 -2.10 -21.25
C ASP A 571 20.28 -2.43 -20.77
N MET A 572 20.21 -3.30 -19.77
CA MET A 572 18.94 -3.78 -19.22
C MET A 572 18.07 -2.64 -18.66
N ARG A 573 18.69 -1.54 -18.20
CA ARG A 573 17.98 -0.41 -17.59
C ARG A 573 17.13 0.34 -18.62
N ASN A 574 17.70 0.70 -19.76
CA ASN A 574 16.98 1.48 -20.77
C ASN A 574 16.19 0.60 -21.75
N ARG A 575 16.49 -0.70 -21.82
CA ARG A 575 15.91 -1.64 -22.81
C ARG A 575 14.93 -2.64 -22.24
N LEU A 576 14.54 -2.51 -20.97
CA LEU A 576 13.55 -3.39 -20.34
C LEU A 576 12.22 -3.39 -21.10
N ASP A 577 11.77 -2.24 -21.62
CA ASP A 577 10.52 -2.15 -22.40
C ASP A 577 10.56 -3.02 -23.66
N LEU A 578 11.75 -3.18 -24.27
CA LEU A 578 11.95 -4.06 -25.41
C LEU A 578 11.92 -5.54 -25.00
N ALA A 579 12.52 -5.88 -23.85
CA ALA A 579 12.43 -7.23 -23.28
C ALA A 579 10.99 -7.61 -22.93
N LEU A 580 10.25 -6.71 -22.28
CA LEU A 580 8.84 -6.90 -21.97
C LEU A 580 8.03 -7.06 -23.26
N GLY A 581 8.25 -6.20 -24.26
CA GLY A 581 7.62 -6.35 -25.58
C GLY A 581 7.88 -7.72 -26.21
N TRP A 582 9.10 -8.25 -26.12
CA TRP A 582 9.42 -9.60 -26.61
C TRP A 582 8.71 -10.68 -25.78
N LEU A 583 8.68 -10.53 -24.46
CA LEU A 583 7.97 -11.44 -23.55
C LEU A 583 6.46 -11.48 -23.86
N TYR A 584 5.85 -10.34 -24.17
CA TYR A 584 4.45 -10.24 -24.62
C TYR A 584 4.22 -10.94 -25.96
N GLU A 585 5.13 -10.81 -26.93
CA GLU A 585 5.02 -11.51 -28.22
C GLU A 585 5.18 -13.03 -28.07
N GLU A 586 6.13 -13.52 -27.26
CA GLU A 586 6.26 -14.95 -26.96
C GLU A 586 5.04 -15.48 -26.20
N TYR A 587 4.44 -14.68 -25.30
CA TYR A 587 3.18 -15.03 -24.65
C TYR A 587 2.01 -15.10 -25.65
N ALA A 588 1.94 -14.18 -26.60
CA ALA A 588 0.91 -14.19 -27.64
C ALA A 588 1.03 -15.43 -28.55
N LEU A 589 2.26 -15.89 -28.84
CA LEU A 589 2.51 -17.16 -29.51
C LEU A 589 2.12 -18.35 -28.65
N PHE A 590 2.42 -18.32 -27.34
CA PHE A 590 2.05 -19.38 -26.40
C PHE A 590 0.53 -19.56 -26.28
N GLN A 591 -0.23 -18.46 -26.22
CA GLN A 591 -1.70 -18.49 -26.18
C GLN A 591 -2.35 -18.73 -27.55
N GLY A 592 -1.56 -18.72 -28.64
CA GLY A 592 -2.08 -18.89 -29.99
C GLY A 592 -2.81 -17.67 -30.57
N PHE A 593 -2.66 -16.48 -29.96
CA PHE A 593 -3.19 -15.22 -30.51
C PHE A 593 -2.50 -14.80 -31.81
N GLN A 594 -1.27 -15.26 -32.02
CA GLN A 594 -0.51 -15.07 -33.25
C GLN A 594 -0.09 -16.42 -33.86
N ARG A 595 -0.12 -16.50 -35.19
CA ARG A 595 0.39 -17.67 -35.92
C ARG A 595 1.91 -17.54 -36.05
N ARG A 596 2.65 -18.61 -35.72
CA ARG A 596 4.08 -18.70 -36.03
C ARG A 596 4.27 -18.56 -37.55
N THR A 597 4.92 -17.49 -37.99
CA THR A 597 5.30 -17.33 -39.39
C THR A 597 6.25 -18.46 -39.79
N THR A 598 5.97 -19.16 -40.90
CA THR A 598 6.71 -20.32 -41.41
C THR A 598 8.09 -19.96 -42.00
N LEU A 599 8.87 -19.11 -41.32
CA LEU A 599 10.22 -18.73 -41.73
C LEU A 599 11.29 -19.61 -41.09
N CYS A 600 10.96 -20.34 -40.02
CA CYS A 600 11.85 -21.32 -39.39
C CYS A 600 11.50 -22.76 -39.79
N THR A 601 12.53 -23.48 -40.24
CA THR A 601 12.56 -24.94 -40.38
C THR A 601 12.40 -25.58 -39.01
N LYS A 602 11.25 -26.26 -38.78
CA LYS A 602 10.86 -27.03 -37.57
C LYS A 602 11.08 -26.29 -36.23
N PRO A 603 10.03 -26.01 -35.45
CA PRO A 603 10.22 -25.48 -34.10
C PRO A 603 11.04 -26.49 -33.27
N GLN A 604 12.21 -26.10 -32.77
CA GLN A 604 12.99 -26.93 -31.85
C GLN A 604 12.34 -27.01 -30.46
N GLU A 605 11.60 -25.98 -30.06
CA GLU A 605 11.02 -25.85 -28.71
C GLU A 605 9.53 -25.47 -28.74
N ALA A 606 8.80 -25.99 -27.76
CA ALA A 606 7.39 -25.68 -27.57
C ALA A 606 7.20 -24.21 -27.14
N PRO A 607 6.11 -23.52 -27.55
CA PRO A 607 5.89 -22.11 -27.21
C PRO A 607 5.98 -21.77 -25.71
N HIS A 608 5.49 -22.66 -24.84
CA HIS A 608 5.57 -22.48 -23.39
C HIS A 608 7.00 -22.55 -22.86
N GLN A 609 7.84 -23.41 -23.44
CA GLN A 609 9.27 -23.53 -23.09
C GLN A 609 10.04 -22.28 -23.52
N ALA A 610 9.75 -21.76 -24.73
CA ALA A 610 10.39 -20.54 -25.22
C ALA A 610 10.04 -19.32 -24.35
N TYR A 611 8.77 -19.17 -23.95
CA TYR A 611 8.34 -18.12 -23.02
C TYR A 611 9.04 -18.25 -21.66
N ASN A 612 9.03 -19.44 -21.07
CA ASN A 612 9.65 -19.71 -19.77
C ASN A 612 11.16 -19.45 -19.80
N PHE A 613 11.85 -19.96 -20.83
CA PHE A 613 13.28 -19.75 -21.03
C PHE A 613 13.62 -18.26 -21.14
N LEU A 614 12.85 -17.49 -21.91
CA LEU A 614 13.05 -16.05 -22.02
C LEU A 614 12.85 -15.36 -20.66
N LEU A 615 11.76 -15.64 -19.95
CA LEU A 615 11.47 -15.06 -18.65
C LEU A 615 12.59 -15.34 -17.63
N CYS A 616 12.97 -16.61 -17.48
CA CYS A 616 14.06 -17.01 -16.56
C CYS A 616 15.39 -16.38 -16.97
N THR A 617 15.69 -16.30 -18.27
CA THR A 617 16.91 -15.64 -18.75
C THR A 617 16.94 -14.15 -18.41
N LEU A 618 15.80 -13.45 -18.52
CA LEU A 618 15.69 -12.05 -18.12
C LEU A 618 15.85 -11.88 -16.61
N VAL A 619 15.30 -12.79 -15.81
CA VAL A 619 15.50 -12.79 -14.35
C VAL A 619 16.98 -12.96 -14.01
N SER A 620 17.67 -13.94 -14.60
CA SER A 620 19.12 -14.14 -14.39
C SER A 620 19.96 -12.96 -14.90
N ALA A 621 19.56 -12.34 -16.03
CA ALA A 621 20.24 -11.16 -16.54
C ALA A 621 20.10 -9.96 -15.59
N ILE A 622 18.90 -9.71 -15.06
CA ILE A 622 18.69 -8.68 -14.04
C ILE A 622 19.53 -8.99 -12.79
N ASP A 623 19.64 -10.27 -12.41
CA ASP A 623 20.44 -10.65 -11.25
C ASP A 623 21.92 -10.29 -11.36
N SER A 624 22.46 -10.31 -12.58
CA SER A 624 23.84 -9.89 -12.86
C SER A 624 24.05 -8.36 -12.82
N VAL A 625 22.99 -7.55 -12.77
CA VAL A 625 23.08 -6.08 -12.71
C VAL A 625 23.47 -5.64 -11.30
N GLN A 626 24.53 -4.85 -11.18
CA GLN A 626 25.01 -4.33 -9.90
C GLN A 626 24.25 -3.07 -9.47
N GLY A 627 24.01 -2.92 -8.16
CA GLY A 627 23.46 -1.70 -7.55
C GLY A 627 21.94 -1.72 -7.33
N LYS A 628 21.39 -0.55 -6.95
CA LYS A 628 19.98 -0.38 -6.55
C LYS A 628 18.97 -0.52 -7.70
N ASP A 629 19.42 -0.36 -8.94
CA ASP A 629 18.54 -0.47 -10.12
C ASP A 629 17.99 -1.90 -10.29
N ARG A 630 18.74 -2.92 -9.85
CA ARG A 630 18.36 -4.32 -9.95
C ARG A 630 16.98 -4.61 -9.38
N ASP A 631 16.69 -4.10 -8.19
CA ASP A 631 15.43 -4.41 -7.49
C ASP A 631 14.23 -3.75 -8.17
N THR A 632 14.44 -2.55 -8.73
CA THR A 632 13.43 -1.83 -9.52
C THR A 632 13.13 -2.57 -10.81
N LEU A 633 14.17 -3.05 -11.52
CA LEU A 633 14.02 -3.83 -12.75
C LEU A 633 13.34 -5.17 -12.51
N LEU A 634 13.71 -5.87 -11.42
CA LEU A 634 13.08 -7.13 -11.02
C LEU A 634 11.60 -6.92 -10.73
N SER A 635 11.27 -5.91 -9.93
CA SER A 635 9.87 -5.59 -9.60
C SER A 635 9.07 -5.31 -10.86
N ARG A 636 9.59 -4.49 -11.76
CA ARG A 636 8.93 -4.14 -13.01
C ARG A 636 8.71 -5.37 -13.91
N LEU A 637 9.69 -6.27 -14.03
CA LEU A 637 9.55 -7.52 -14.80
C LEU A 637 8.42 -8.40 -14.25
N TYR A 638 8.38 -8.68 -12.94
CA TYR A 638 7.35 -9.54 -12.33
C TYR A 638 5.96 -8.89 -12.32
N LEU A 639 5.87 -7.57 -12.15
CA LEU A 639 4.59 -6.86 -12.17
C LEU A 639 4.01 -6.74 -13.59
N GLU A 640 4.85 -6.52 -14.61
CA GLU A 640 4.40 -6.27 -15.98
C GLU A 640 4.39 -7.53 -16.87
N ALA A 641 5.00 -8.65 -16.47
CA ALA A 641 4.97 -9.88 -17.26
C ALA A 641 3.54 -10.43 -17.47
N PRO A 642 3.18 -10.97 -18.64
CA PRO A 642 1.85 -11.52 -18.88
C PRO A 642 1.49 -12.69 -17.94
N LEU A 643 2.45 -13.59 -17.74
CA LEU A 643 2.29 -14.81 -16.95
C LEU A 643 3.57 -15.10 -16.16
N ILE A 644 3.46 -15.35 -14.86
CA ILE A 644 4.59 -15.86 -14.07
C ILE A 644 4.55 -17.39 -14.10
N THR A 645 5.65 -17.99 -14.56
CA THR A 645 5.88 -19.44 -14.61
C THR A 645 6.35 -19.98 -13.27
N GLU A 646 6.27 -21.29 -13.05
CA GLU A 646 6.70 -21.92 -11.79
C GLU A 646 8.21 -21.74 -11.58
N ASP A 647 9.03 -21.90 -12.62
CA ASP A 647 10.48 -21.67 -12.56
C ASP A 647 10.82 -20.21 -12.19
N ALA A 648 10.03 -19.24 -12.66
CA ALA A 648 10.19 -17.84 -12.25
C ALA A 648 9.78 -17.63 -10.79
N VAL A 649 8.75 -18.31 -10.29
CA VAL A 649 8.41 -18.28 -8.86
C VAL A 649 9.56 -18.84 -8.02
N GLU A 650 10.14 -19.97 -8.42
CA GLU A 650 11.26 -20.58 -7.71
C GLU A 650 12.51 -19.68 -7.76
N ALA A 651 12.79 -19.06 -8.91
CA ALA A 651 13.85 -18.06 -9.02
C ALA A 651 13.61 -16.89 -8.06
N LEU A 652 12.39 -16.35 -7.98
CA LEU A 652 12.06 -15.27 -7.05
C LEU A 652 12.23 -15.70 -5.59
N LYS A 653 11.84 -16.93 -5.24
CA LYS A 653 12.01 -17.52 -3.90
C LYS A 653 13.47 -17.63 -3.48
N MET A 654 14.34 -18.07 -4.40
CA MET A 654 15.78 -18.13 -4.14
C MET A 654 16.35 -16.71 -3.97
N VAL A 655 15.91 -15.78 -4.80
CA VAL A 655 16.31 -14.37 -4.72
C VAL A 655 15.87 -13.70 -3.42
N SER A 656 14.68 -14.01 -2.90
CA SER A 656 14.19 -13.49 -1.61
C SER A 656 14.81 -14.16 -0.38
N SER A 657 15.55 -15.25 -0.56
CA SER A 657 16.29 -15.91 0.52
C SER A 657 17.68 -15.31 0.76
N ASP A 658 18.15 -14.42 -0.11
CA ASP A 658 19.48 -13.82 -0.04
C ASP A 658 19.45 -12.44 0.65
N GLU A 659 20.04 -12.34 1.84
CA GLU A 659 20.12 -11.10 2.62
C GLU A 659 20.95 -10.01 1.94
N THR A 660 21.98 -10.39 1.15
CA THR A 660 22.86 -9.41 0.48
C THR A 660 22.10 -8.54 -0.52
N ARG A 661 20.93 -9.01 -0.96
CA ARG A 661 20.06 -8.33 -1.90
C ARG A 661 19.09 -7.34 -1.26
N GLY A 662 19.05 -7.28 0.07
CA GLY A 662 18.06 -6.50 0.81
C GLY A 662 16.67 -7.11 0.77
N LEU A 663 15.71 -6.44 1.42
CA LEU A 663 14.35 -6.94 1.64
C LEU A 663 13.37 -6.65 0.49
N ALA A 664 13.83 -6.04 -0.61
CA ALA A 664 12.99 -5.64 -1.73
C ALA A 664 12.27 -6.81 -2.44
N PRO A 665 12.89 -8.00 -2.66
CA PRO A 665 12.18 -9.14 -3.22
C PRO A 665 11.01 -9.65 -2.37
N LEU A 666 11.09 -9.56 -1.04
CA LEU A 666 9.99 -9.91 -0.14
C LEU A 666 8.81 -8.94 -0.30
N GLN A 667 9.11 -7.65 -0.45
CA GLN A 667 8.11 -6.62 -0.73
C GLN A 667 7.43 -6.89 -2.09
N LEU A 668 8.20 -7.27 -3.12
CA LEU A 668 7.67 -7.67 -4.42
C LEU A 668 6.74 -8.88 -4.31
N LEU A 669 7.09 -9.90 -3.52
CA LEU A 669 6.20 -11.06 -3.27
C LEU A 669 4.86 -10.62 -2.68
N LYS A 670 4.87 -9.73 -1.68
CA LYS A 670 3.63 -9.14 -1.13
C LYS A 670 2.82 -8.43 -2.22
N GLU A 671 3.47 -7.60 -3.04
CA GLU A 671 2.79 -6.91 -4.14
C GLU A 671 2.22 -7.89 -5.18
N MET A 672 2.86 -9.04 -5.39
CA MET A 672 2.36 -10.09 -6.27
C MET A 672 1.12 -10.79 -5.73
N VAL A 673 1.04 -11.02 -4.42
CA VAL A 673 -0.19 -11.49 -3.77
C VAL A 673 -1.35 -10.50 -4.01
N VAL A 674 -1.09 -9.19 -3.95
CA VAL A 674 -2.13 -8.16 -4.10
C VAL A 674 -2.53 -7.93 -5.55
N ARG A 675 -1.56 -7.78 -6.46
CA ARG A 675 -1.78 -7.38 -7.87
C ARG A 675 -2.15 -8.56 -8.79
N ARG A 676 -1.93 -9.81 -8.38
CA ARG A 676 -2.24 -11.03 -9.18
C ARG A 676 -3.13 -12.02 -8.43
N PRO A 677 -4.43 -11.72 -8.24
CA PRO A 677 -5.35 -12.55 -7.45
C PRO A 677 -5.50 -13.99 -7.97
N THR A 678 -5.38 -14.24 -9.28
CA THR A 678 -5.54 -15.57 -9.88
C THR A 678 -4.48 -16.58 -9.46
N LYS A 679 -3.28 -16.12 -9.07
CA LYS A 679 -2.17 -16.95 -8.58
C LYS A 679 -1.70 -16.53 -7.19
N GLN A 680 -2.52 -15.76 -6.45
CA GLN A 680 -2.10 -15.16 -5.18
C GLN A 680 -1.63 -16.19 -4.15
N LEU A 681 -2.23 -17.40 -4.14
CA LEU A 681 -1.87 -18.48 -3.22
C LEU A 681 -0.43 -18.98 -3.42
N ILE A 682 0.05 -19.00 -4.66
CA ILE A 682 1.42 -19.45 -4.97
C ILE A 682 2.43 -18.47 -4.35
N PHE A 683 2.21 -17.16 -4.56
CA PHE A 683 3.09 -16.13 -4.00
C PHE A 683 2.97 -16.01 -2.48
N LEU A 684 1.76 -16.19 -1.94
CA LEU A 684 1.51 -16.20 -0.50
C LEU A 684 2.27 -17.37 0.15
N ASN A 685 2.22 -18.58 -0.44
CA ASN A 685 2.95 -19.73 0.07
C ASN A 685 4.46 -19.51 0.10
N VAL A 686 5.03 -18.87 -0.93
CA VAL A 686 6.45 -18.49 -0.94
C VAL A 686 6.75 -17.52 0.20
N LEU A 687 5.94 -16.47 0.36
CA LEU A 687 6.13 -15.50 1.44
C LEU A 687 5.98 -16.14 2.84
N LEU A 688 5.01 -17.05 3.01
CA LEU A 688 4.80 -17.83 4.22
C LEU A 688 6.00 -18.75 4.51
N CYS A 689 6.66 -19.31 3.49
CA CYS A 689 7.87 -20.10 3.69
C CYS A 689 8.99 -19.26 4.33
N HIS A 690 9.15 -18.00 3.92
CA HIS A 690 10.15 -17.09 4.49
C HIS A 690 9.86 -16.66 5.93
N THR A 691 8.62 -16.76 6.43
CA THR A 691 8.32 -16.57 7.86
C THR A 691 8.99 -17.61 8.76
N GLY A 692 9.44 -18.73 8.18
CA GLY A 692 10.24 -19.76 8.85
C GLY A 692 11.74 -19.68 8.56
N HIS A 693 12.23 -18.67 7.85
CA HIS A 693 13.64 -18.59 7.43
C HIS A 693 14.60 -18.54 8.65
N GLU A 694 15.84 -19.01 8.51
CA GLU A 694 16.85 -19.00 9.60
C GLU A 694 17.31 -17.59 9.93
N ASN A 695 17.63 -16.81 8.90
CA ASN A 695 17.99 -15.40 9.04
C ASN A 695 16.86 -14.59 9.68
N ASN A 696 17.19 -13.87 10.76
CA ASN A 696 16.22 -13.10 11.53
C ASN A 696 15.64 -11.92 10.75
N THR A 697 16.45 -11.23 9.93
CA THR A 697 16.03 -10.05 9.18
C THR A 697 14.96 -10.40 8.14
N ILE A 698 15.21 -11.43 7.34
CA ILE A 698 14.27 -11.98 6.34
C ILE A 698 12.99 -12.47 7.02
N ARG A 699 13.14 -13.22 8.12
CA ARG A 699 12.01 -13.79 8.87
C ARG A 699 11.09 -12.72 9.44
N GLU A 700 11.63 -11.73 10.15
CA GLU A 700 10.84 -10.65 10.75
C GLU A 700 10.17 -9.79 9.68
N ALA A 701 10.88 -9.47 8.59
CA ALA A 701 10.30 -8.74 7.46
C ALA A 701 9.15 -9.52 6.80
N ALA A 702 9.34 -10.82 6.53
CA ALA A 702 8.30 -11.67 5.98
C ALA A 702 7.08 -11.75 6.91
N ILE A 703 7.28 -11.93 8.22
CA ILE A 703 6.19 -11.94 9.21
C ILE A 703 5.42 -10.62 9.20
N GLN A 704 6.11 -9.48 9.22
CA GLN A 704 5.46 -8.16 9.15
C GLN A 704 4.62 -7.99 7.87
N LEU A 705 5.15 -8.43 6.72
CA LEU A 705 4.42 -8.36 5.45
C LEU A 705 3.19 -9.29 5.42
N VAL A 706 3.30 -10.48 5.99
CA VAL A 706 2.19 -11.43 6.13
C VAL A 706 1.12 -10.87 7.09
N CYS A 707 1.50 -10.27 8.22
CA CYS A 707 0.53 -9.61 9.12
C CYS A 707 -0.21 -8.46 8.42
N GLN A 708 0.45 -7.69 7.53
CA GLN A 708 -0.25 -6.68 6.73
C GLN A 708 -1.23 -7.30 5.71
N LEU A 709 -0.94 -8.50 5.18
CA LEU A 709 -1.86 -9.24 4.31
C LEU A 709 -3.01 -9.89 5.08
N TYR A 710 -2.79 -10.22 6.37
CA TYR A 710 -3.77 -10.83 7.26
C TYR A 710 -5.02 -9.95 7.47
N SER A 711 -4.88 -8.62 7.37
CA SER A 711 -6.02 -7.69 7.41
C SER A 711 -7.04 -7.91 6.27
N ARG A 712 -6.72 -8.74 5.25
CA ARG A 712 -7.65 -9.11 4.17
C ARG A 712 -8.38 -10.42 4.52
N PRO A 713 -9.72 -10.42 4.61
CA PRO A 713 -10.49 -11.58 5.08
C PRO A 713 -10.41 -12.80 4.17
N GLU A 714 -10.10 -12.61 2.88
CA GLU A 714 -9.89 -13.70 1.91
C GLU A 714 -8.59 -14.49 2.17
N LEU A 715 -7.60 -13.86 2.81
CA LEU A 715 -6.28 -14.44 3.06
C LEU A 715 -6.10 -14.85 4.53
N SER A 716 -6.83 -14.22 5.46
CA SER A 716 -6.67 -14.44 6.91
C SER A 716 -6.78 -15.91 7.30
N LYS A 717 -7.83 -16.61 6.83
CA LYS A 717 -8.05 -18.04 7.12
C LYS A 717 -6.90 -18.92 6.65
N LEU A 718 -6.35 -18.66 5.47
CA LEU A 718 -5.24 -19.45 4.90
C LEU A 718 -3.94 -19.22 5.67
N ILE A 719 -3.69 -17.97 6.09
CA ILE A 719 -2.54 -17.60 6.90
C ILE A 719 -2.65 -18.25 8.30
N GLU A 720 -3.84 -18.25 8.90
CA GLU A 720 -4.14 -18.95 10.16
C GLU A 720 -3.93 -20.47 10.03
N GLU A 721 -4.49 -21.11 9.01
CA GLU A 721 -4.33 -22.54 8.75
C GLU A 721 -2.85 -22.92 8.63
N TYR A 722 -2.06 -22.10 7.92
CA TYR A 722 -0.61 -22.29 7.83
C TYR A 722 0.09 -22.12 9.19
N ALA A 723 -0.23 -21.07 9.95
CA ALA A 723 0.37 -20.83 11.25
C ALA A 723 0.03 -21.94 12.26
N VAL A 724 -1.21 -22.41 12.28
CA VAL A 724 -1.69 -23.52 13.12
C VAL A 724 -1.02 -24.84 12.70
N LEU A 725 -0.85 -25.10 11.39
CA LEU A 725 -0.13 -26.26 10.90
C LEU A 725 1.32 -26.29 11.42
N TYR A 726 2.03 -25.17 11.31
CA TYR A 726 3.41 -25.06 11.80
C TYR A 726 3.50 -25.17 13.32
N LEU A 727 2.57 -24.57 14.06
CA LEU A 727 2.44 -24.77 15.51
C LEU A 727 2.27 -26.27 15.83
N GLY A 728 1.47 -26.98 15.05
CA GLY A 728 1.22 -28.42 15.19
C GLY A 728 2.48 -29.29 15.05
N PHE A 729 3.49 -28.86 14.28
CA PHE A 729 4.75 -29.61 14.15
C PHE A 729 5.52 -29.69 15.47
N LEU A 730 5.37 -28.73 16.38
CA LEU A 730 6.04 -28.74 17.69
C LEU A 730 5.57 -29.88 18.63
N ARG A 731 4.53 -30.63 18.24
CA ARG A 731 4.07 -31.84 18.93
C ARG A 731 4.93 -33.06 18.59
N LEU A 732 5.67 -33.00 17.48
CA LEU A 732 6.52 -34.09 17.03
C LEU A 732 7.79 -34.15 17.87
N HIS A 733 8.32 -35.36 18.05
CA HIS A 733 9.57 -35.57 18.79
C HIS A 733 10.76 -34.87 18.11
N ASN A 734 10.78 -34.85 16.77
CA ASN A 734 11.84 -34.27 15.95
C ASN A 734 11.24 -33.25 14.97
N PRO A 735 12.01 -32.23 14.54
CA PRO A 735 11.57 -31.28 13.53
C PRO A 735 11.32 -31.96 12.17
N PRO A 736 10.20 -31.68 11.48
CA PRO A 736 9.91 -32.27 10.18
C PRO A 736 10.78 -31.67 9.08
N GLU A 737 11.02 -32.46 8.02
CA GLU A 737 11.87 -32.08 6.88
C GLU A 737 11.46 -30.75 6.21
N ILE A 738 10.16 -30.41 6.26
CA ILE A 738 9.61 -29.18 5.69
C ILE A 738 10.14 -27.88 6.33
N VAL A 739 10.76 -27.94 7.51
CA VAL A 739 11.37 -26.79 8.20
C VAL A 739 12.79 -26.50 7.68
N PHE A 740 13.37 -27.46 6.96
CA PHE A 740 14.69 -27.39 6.35
C PHE A 740 14.60 -27.08 4.85
N GLY A 741 15.72 -26.69 4.25
CA GLY A 741 15.84 -26.34 2.84
C GLY A 741 16.75 -25.12 2.60
N PRO A 742 17.36 -25.01 1.41
CA PRO A 742 18.21 -23.87 1.06
C PRO A 742 17.43 -22.55 1.04
N ASP A 743 16.15 -22.60 0.65
CA ASP A 743 15.17 -21.52 0.66
C ASP A 743 14.73 -21.06 2.06
N ARG A 744 15.06 -21.84 3.09
CA ARG A 744 14.81 -21.52 4.50
C ARG A 744 16.09 -21.19 5.27
N GLY A 745 17.24 -21.21 4.60
CA GLY A 745 18.56 -21.00 5.19
C GLY A 745 19.16 -22.23 5.88
N ARG A 746 18.39 -23.32 6.07
CA ARG A 746 18.81 -24.52 6.83
C ARG A 746 19.06 -25.71 5.91
N GLN A 747 20.30 -25.90 5.46
CA GLN A 747 20.61 -26.96 4.49
C GLN A 747 20.64 -28.37 5.10
N GLN A 748 20.96 -28.50 6.38
CA GLN A 748 21.13 -29.79 7.05
C GLN A 748 19.89 -30.12 7.90
N ILE A 749 19.41 -31.36 7.78
CA ILE A 749 18.31 -31.86 8.62
C ILE A 749 18.88 -32.18 10.00
N GLU A 750 18.32 -31.52 11.01
CA GLU A 750 18.65 -31.75 12.42
C GLU A 750 17.67 -32.77 13.04
N SER A 751 18.17 -33.62 13.93
CA SER A 751 17.33 -34.62 14.61
C SER A 751 16.67 -34.11 15.90
N GLN A 752 17.11 -32.97 16.44
CA GLN A 752 16.62 -32.38 17.68
C GLN A 752 16.05 -30.99 17.44
N TRP A 753 15.10 -30.57 18.28
CA TRP A 753 14.57 -29.22 18.24
C TRP A 753 15.60 -28.20 18.73
N THR A 754 15.85 -27.19 17.92
CA THR A 754 16.72 -26.06 18.22
C THR A 754 15.89 -24.79 18.40
N GLU A 755 16.50 -23.74 18.98
CA GLU A 755 15.81 -22.45 19.10
C GLU A 755 15.43 -21.88 17.72
N SER A 756 16.26 -22.10 16.70
CA SER A 756 16.01 -21.68 15.31
C SER A 756 14.81 -22.39 14.69
N THR A 757 14.75 -23.72 14.77
CA THR A 757 13.65 -24.54 14.20
C THR A 757 12.33 -24.32 14.96
N THR A 758 12.39 -24.15 16.29
CA THR A 758 11.21 -23.80 17.09
C THR A 758 10.68 -22.42 16.73
N ARG A 759 11.56 -21.42 16.57
CA ARG A 759 11.18 -20.05 16.18
C ARG A 759 10.61 -20.01 14.75
N ALA A 760 11.10 -20.86 13.84
CA ALA A 760 10.55 -20.99 12.50
C ALA A 760 9.07 -21.42 12.50
N CYS A 761 8.69 -22.29 13.44
CA CYS A 761 7.32 -22.78 13.54
C CYS A 761 6.40 -21.85 14.33
N LEU A 762 6.94 -21.15 15.33
CA LEU A 762 6.16 -20.36 16.27
C LEU A 762 6.10 -18.85 15.94
N GLY A 763 7.06 -18.32 15.19
CA GLY A 763 7.23 -16.88 14.97
C GLY A 763 6.02 -16.20 14.35
N LEU A 764 5.51 -16.71 13.23
CA LEU A 764 4.31 -16.17 12.57
C LEU A 764 3.09 -16.28 13.49
N TYR A 765 2.90 -17.43 14.14
CA TYR A 765 1.78 -17.66 15.04
C TYR A 765 1.71 -16.63 16.18
N LEU A 766 2.85 -16.35 16.80
CA LEU A 766 2.96 -15.35 17.87
C LEU A 766 2.73 -13.91 17.40
N ALA A 767 3.09 -13.60 16.15
CA ALA A 767 2.81 -12.29 15.57
C ALA A 767 1.33 -12.12 15.22
N LEU A 768 0.65 -13.18 14.79
CA LEU A 768 -0.81 -13.15 14.55
C LEU A 768 -1.60 -13.06 15.86
N LEU A 769 -1.05 -13.53 16.97
CA LEU A 769 -1.69 -13.50 18.28
C LEU A 769 -2.05 -12.09 18.75
N SER A 770 -1.26 -11.07 18.39
CA SER A 770 -1.58 -9.68 18.73
C SER A 770 -2.77 -9.12 17.94
N GLU A 771 -3.01 -9.66 16.74
CA GLU A 771 -4.15 -9.27 15.89
C GLU A 771 -5.40 -10.11 16.23
N HIS A 772 -5.24 -11.39 16.54
CA HIS A 772 -6.33 -12.33 16.81
C HIS A 772 -6.09 -13.13 18.11
N GLN A 773 -6.64 -12.61 19.22
CA GLN A 773 -6.32 -13.08 20.58
C GLN A 773 -6.80 -14.51 20.89
N ASP A 774 -7.82 -14.99 20.18
CA ASP A 774 -8.42 -16.34 20.37
C ASP A 774 -7.40 -17.46 20.13
N LEU A 775 -6.36 -17.20 19.33
CA LEU A 775 -5.28 -18.14 19.04
C LEU A 775 -4.50 -18.55 20.31
N ILE A 776 -4.59 -17.83 21.43
CA ILE A 776 -3.90 -18.23 22.66
C ILE A 776 -4.37 -19.60 23.18
N HIS A 777 -5.66 -19.92 23.01
CA HIS A 777 -6.24 -21.17 23.51
C HIS A 777 -5.67 -22.38 22.78
N GLU A 778 -5.48 -22.26 21.47
CA GLU A 778 -4.89 -23.32 20.65
C GLU A 778 -3.40 -23.49 20.96
N LEU A 779 -2.65 -22.42 21.22
CA LEU A 779 -1.28 -22.50 21.72
C LEU A 779 -1.20 -23.28 23.03
N ALA A 780 -2.08 -22.98 23.98
CA ALA A 780 -2.14 -23.68 25.26
C ALA A 780 -2.48 -25.17 25.08
N ARG A 781 -3.40 -25.49 24.17
CA ARG A 781 -3.76 -26.87 23.82
C ARG A 781 -2.56 -27.64 23.27
N VAL A 782 -1.87 -27.09 22.27
CA VAL A 782 -0.70 -27.73 21.63
C VAL A 782 0.45 -27.86 22.63
N TYR A 783 0.69 -26.83 23.45
CA TYR A 783 1.75 -26.79 24.46
C TYR A 783 1.72 -27.99 25.40
N THR A 784 0.54 -28.52 25.75
CA THR A 784 0.42 -29.71 26.62
C THR A 784 1.23 -30.90 26.10
N SER A 785 1.24 -31.08 24.77
CA SER A 785 1.87 -32.20 24.07
C SER A 785 3.30 -31.95 23.57
N MET A 786 3.87 -30.76 23.80
CA MET A 786 5.25 -30.44 23.39
C MET A 786 6.30 -31.07 24.33
N ALA A 787 7.49 -31.34 23.79
CA ALA A 787 8.66 -31.78 24.55
C ALA A 787 9.20 -30.68 25.49
N ALA A 788 9.93 -31.06 26.54
CA ALA A 788 10.30 -30.15 27.63
C ALA A 788 11.28 -29.03 27.21
N ASP A 789 12.20 -29.35 26.31
CA ASP A 789 13.11 -28.45 25.60
C ASP A 789 12.36 -27.42 24.74
N VAL A 790 11.39 -27.87 23.93
CA VAL A 790 10.53 -26.98 23.12
C VAL A 790 9.72 -26.05 24.03
N LYS A 791 9.10 -26.59 25.10
CA LYS A 791 8.35 -25.80 26.10
C LYS A 791 9.19 -24.64 26.66
N ARG A 792 10.46 -24.87 27.01
CA ARG A 792 11.36 -23.82 27.51
C ARG A 792 11.59 -22.70 26.49
N ILE A 793 11.67 -23.03 25.20
CA ILE A 793 11.81 -22.04 24.13
C ILE A 793 10.50 -21.26 23.95
N VAL A 794 9.34 -21.94 23.94
CA VAL A 794 8.02 -21.28 23.85
C VAL A 794 7.83 -20.27 24.99
N LEU A 795 8.15 -20.66 26.24
CA LEU A 795 8.03 -19.77 27.41
C LEU A 795 8.88 -18.49 27.31
N ARG A 796 9.99 -18.52 26.57
CA ARG A 796 10.81 -17.33 26.27
C ARG A 796 10.19 -16.47 25.16
N LEU A 797 9.72 -17.09 24.08
CA LEU A 797 9.22 -16.37 22.90
C LEU A 797 7.83 -15.73 23.12
N VAL A 798 7.02 -16.27 24.03
CA VAL A 798 5.67 -15.77 24.36
C VAL A 798 5.70 -14.41 25.08
N GLU A 799 6.86 -13.98 25.60
CA GLU A 799 6.97 -12.74 26.38
C GLU A 799 6.54 -11.48 25.62
N GLY A 800 7.05 -11.25 24.41
CA GLY A 800 6.70 -10.08 23.61
C GLY A 800 5.19 -9.98 23.31
N PRO A 801 4.58 -11.02 22.70
CA PRO A 801 3.15 -11.04 22.38
C PRO A 801 2.22 -10.90 23.59
N VAL A 802 2.57 -11.48 24.74
CA VAL A 802 1.75 -11.35 25.95
C VAL A 802 1.77 -9.93 26.50
N ARG A 803 2.91 -9.24 26.42
CA ARG A 803 3.00 -7.83 26.81
C ARG A 803 2.15 -6.93 25.91
N SER A 804 2.04 -7.22 24.61
CA SER A 804 1.22 -6.43 23.69
C SER A 804 -0.29 -6.66 23.88
N LEU A 805 -0.71 -7.88 24.24
CA LEU A 805 -2.11 -8.19 24.58
C LEU A 805 -2.59 -7.46 25.84
N GLY A 806 -1.74 -7.39 26.86
CA GLY A 806 -2.05 -6.73 28.13
C GLY A 806 -3.02 -7.50 29.05
N MET A 807 -3.16 -7.01 30.29
CA MET A 807 -3.95 -7.67 31.34
C MET A 807 -5.48 -7.62 31.12
N GLY A 808 -5.97 -6.73 30.26
CA GLY A 808 -7.39 -6.57 29.97
C GLY A 808 -7.91 -7.47 28.84
N SER A 809 -7.06 -8.33 28.27
CA SER A 809 -7.48 -9.25 27.22
C SER A 809 -8.50 -10.27 27.76
N PRO A 810 -9.73 -10.35 27.21
CA PRO A 810 -10.74 -11.30 27.67
C PRO A 810 -10.30 -12.74 27.41
N GLN A 811 -9.52 -12.99 26.36
CA GLN A 811 -9.05 -14.33 26.02
C GLN A 811 -7.93 -14.83 26.93
N LEU A 812 -7.05 -13.94 27.39
CA LEU A 812 -6.07 -14.31 28.42
C LEU A 812 -6.76 -14.64 29.75
N LEU A 813 -7.78 -13.87 30.15
CA LEU A 813 -8.57 -14.15 31.35
C LEU A 813 -9.34 -15.48 31.24
N ALA A 814 -9.93 -15.76 30.07
CA ALA A 814 -10.60 -17.01 29.79
C ALA A 814 -9.62 -18.20 29.82
N LEU A 815 -8.37 -18.02 29.38
CA LEU A 815 -7.35 -19.06 29.44
C LEU A 815 -6.90 -19.35 30.88
N VAL A 816 -6.81 -18.32 31.73
CA VAL A 816 -6.52 -18.51 33.16
C VAL A 816 -7.66 -19.28 33.85
N GLU A 817 -8.90 -18.94 33.56
CA GLU A 817 -10.08 -19.64 34.09
C GLU A 817 -10.13 -21.10 33.60
N ASN A 818 -9.99 -21.32 32.30
CA ASN A 818 -10.11 -22.62 31.65
C ASN A 818 -8.75 -23.20 31.24
N CYS A 819 -7.78 -23.20 32.17
CA CYS A 819 -6.41 -23.66 31.89
C CYS A 819 -6.38 -25.15 31.48
N PRO A 820 -5.89 -25.55 30.29
CA PRO A 820 -5.74 -26.97 29.92
C PRO A 820 -4.81 -27.77 30.85
N LYS A 821 -5.03 -29.08 31.01
CA LYS A 821 -4.14 -29.96 31.82
C LYS A 821 -2.76 -30.05 31.19
N GLY A 822 -1.72 -29.61 31.89
CA GLY A 822 -0.33 -29.58 31.42
C GLY A 822 0.15 -28.21 30.91
N SER A 823 -0.69 -27.18 30.86
CA SER A 823 -0.31 -25.81 30.48
C SER A 823 -0.08 -24.87 31.67
N GLU A 824 -0.04 -25.38 32.90
CA GLU A 824 0.10 -24.59 34.13
C GLU A 824 1.38 -23.74 34.11
N THR A 825 2.48 -24.29 33.59
CA THR A 825 3.76 -23.56 33.46
C THR A 825 3.69 -22.39 32.46
N LEU A 826 2.90 -22.53 31.38
CA LEU A 826 2.64 -21.46 30.41
C LEU A 826 1.80 -20.36 31.06
N VAL A 827 0.70 -20.71 31.71
CA VAL A 827 -0.17 -19.75 32.40
C VAL A 827 0.60 -19.02 33.51
N THR A 828 1.43 -19.73 34.29
CA THR A 828 2.29 -19.10 35.31
C THR A 828 3.21 -18.06 34.69
N ARG A 829 3.84 -18.36 33.54
CA ARG A 829 4.71 -17.42 32.84
C ARG A 829 3.93 -16.23 32.29
N ILE A 830 2.75 -16.43 31.71
CA ILE A 830 1.86 -15.36 31.23
C ILE A 830 1.52 -14.40 32.37
N ILE A 831 1.07 -14.91 33.52
CA ILE A 831 0.72 -14.08 34.68
C ILE A 831 1.95 -13.30 35.18
N HIS A 832 3.13 -13.93 35.21
CA HIS A 832 4.37 -13.24 35.58
C HIS A 832 4.67 -12.08 34.62
N ILE A 833 4.61 -12.30 33.31
CA ILE A 833 4.89 -11.28 32.29
C ILE A 833 3.94 -10.07 32.44
N LEU A 834 2.65 -10.36 32.66
CA LEU A 834 1.61 -9.35 32.80
C LEU A 834 1.75 -8.48 34.06
N THR A 835 2.31 -9.04 35.14
CA THR A 835 2.35 -8.40 36.47
C THR A 835 3.73 -7.91 36.88
N GLU A 836 4.74 -8.07 36.03
CA GLU A 836 6.13 -7.68 36.32
C GLU A 836 6.33 -6.16 36.39
N LYS A 837 5.73 -5.41 35.46
CA LYS A 837 5.88 -3.95 35.34
C LYS A 837 4.62 -3.16 35.72
N SER A 838 3.55 -3.85 36.06
CA SER A 838 2.24 -3.25 36.33
C SER A 838 1.52 -3.99 37.45
N ALA A 839 0.72 -3.27 38.23
CA ALA A 839 -0.10 -3.87 39.27
C ALA A 839 -1.15 -4.81 38.66
N PRO A 840 -1.42 -5.98 39.27
CA PRO A 840 -2.40 -6.93 38.76
C PRO A 840 -3.83 -6.36 38.81
N SER A 841 -4.63 -6.60 37.77
CA SER A 841 -6.06 -6.22 37.76
C SER A 841 -6.88 -7.10 38.70
N THR A 842 -7.98 -6.56 39.22
CA THR A 842 -8.90 -7.26 40.14
C THR A 842 -9.50 -8.52 39.52
N GLU A 843 -9.83 -8.47 38.22
CA GLU A 843 -10.35 -9.61 37.46
C GLU A 843 -9.31 -10.72 37.33
N LEU A 844 -8.06 -10.38 36.98
CA LEU A 844 -6.96 -11.35 36.89
C LEU A 844 -6.72 -12.03 38.25
N VAL A 845 -6.69 -11.25 39.32
CA VAL A 845 -6.51 -11.79 40.69
C VAL A 845 -7.63 -12.77 41.04
N ALA A 846 -8.89 -12.44 40.72
CA ALA A 846 -10.02 -13.31 40.99
C ALA A 846 -9.91 -14.67 40.29
N ARG A 847 -9.54 -14.68 39.01
CA ARG A 847 -9.36 -15.92 38.22
C ARG A 847 -8.15 -16.74 38.65
N VAL A 848 -7.03 -16.09 38.97
CA VAL A 848 -5.83 -16.77 39.50
C VAL A 848 -6.13 -17.42 40.85
N ARG A 849 -6.91 -16.76 41.71
CA ARG A 849 -7.34 -17.30 43.00
C ARG A 849 -8.20 -18.55 42.84
N GLU A 850 -9.20 -18.49 41.96
CA GLU A 850 -10.08 -19.62 41.69
C GLU A 850 -9.29 -20.83 41.17
N LEU A 851 -8.35 -20.60 40.24
CA LEU A 851 -7.49 -21.66 39.72
C LEU A 851 -6.54 -22.26 40.78
N TYR A 852 -6.01 -21.43 41.69
CA TYR A 852 -5.18 -21.91 42.80
C TYR A 852 -5.98 -22.77 43.79
N GLN A 853 -7.22 -22.40 44.08
CA GLN A 853 -8.07 -23.15 45.02
C GLN A 853 -8.56 -24.47 44.43
N THR A 854 -8.84 -24.50 43.13
CA THR A 854 -9.45 -25.67 42.47
C THR A 854 -8.41 -26.66 41.95
N ARG A 855 -7.24 -26.21 41.48
CA ARG A 855 -6.38 -27.07 40.65
C ARG A 855 -4.87 -26.95 40.88
N VAL A 856 -4.33 -25.75 41.10
CA VAL A 856 -2.88 -25.55 41.24
C VAL A 856 -2.50 -25.43 42.72
N SER A 857 -1.76 -26.40 43.26
CA SER A 857 -1.38 -26.41 44.70
C SER A 857 -0.09 -25.65 45.01
N ASP A 858 0.75 -25.36 44.00
CA ASP A 858 2.02 -24.66 44.18
C ASP A 858 1.82 -23.18 44.51
N VAL A 859 2.26 -22.77 45.70
CA VAL A 859 2.11 -21.40 46.19
C VAL A 859 2.88 -20.37 45.35
N ARG A 860 3.89 -20.79 44.58
CA ARG A 860 4.63 -19.89 43.66
C ARG A 860 3.73 -19.26 42.61
N PHE A 861 2.61 -19.91 42.29
CA PHE A 861 1.61 -19.41 41.36
C PHE A 861 0.97 -18.08 41.81
N LEU A 862 0.91 -17.82 43.12
CA LEU A 862 0.35 -16.60 43.68
C LEU A 862 1.34 -15.43 43.73
N ILE A 863 2.66 -15.69 43.63
CA ILE A 863 3.71 -14.68 43.78
C ILE A 863 3.50 -13.46 42.84
N PRO A 864 3.18 -13.62 41.55
CA PRO A 864 3.04 -12.48 40.66
C PRO A 864 1.84 -11.58 40.98
N VAL A 865 0.78 -12.13 41.59
CA VAL A 865 -0.47 -11.41 41.92
C VAL A 865 -0.57 -10.98 43.39
N LEU A 866 0.49 -11.14 44.19
CA LEU A 866 0.47 -10.89 45.64
C LEU A 866 -0.09 -9.51 46.02
N ASN A 867 0.25 -8.47 45.25
CA ASN A 867 -0.16 -7.10 45.56
C ASN A 867 -1.65 -6.83 45.31
N GLY A 868 -2.34 -7.71 44.58
CA GLY A 868 -3.78 -7.63 44.37
C GLY A 868 -4.61 -8.48 45.35
N LEU A 869 -3.97 -9.32 46.16
CA LEU A 869 -4.67 -10.14 47.16
C LEU A 869 -5.06 -9.31 48.39
N THR A 870 -6.11 -9.74 49.08
CA THR A 870 -6.50 -9.14 50.36
C THR A 870 -5.54 -9.55 51.48
N LYS A 871 -5.46 -8.73 52.53
CA LYS A 871 -4.67 -9.01 53.75
C LYS A 871 -4.91 -10.42 54.31
N LYS A 872 -6.17 -10.88 54.36
CA LYS A 872 -6.53 -12.21 54.89
C LYS A 872 -5.94 -13.33 54.01
N GLU A 873 -5.99 -13.18 52.69
CA GLU A 873 -5.47 -14.17 51.73
C GLU A 873 -3.94 -14.25 51.80
N VAL A 874 -3.25 -13.10 51.89
CA VAL A 874 -1.79 -13.06 52.05
C VAL A 874 -1.36 -13.78 53.34
N ILE A 875 -2.03 -13.51 54.47
CA ILE A 875 -1.73 -14.16 55.76
C ILE A 875 -1.97 -15.67 55.68
N ALA A 876 -3.02 -16.12 54.98
CA ALA A 876 -3.30 -17.54 54.79
C ALA A 876 -2.23 -18.25 53.94
N ALA A 877 -1.67 -17.58 52.94
CA ALA A 877 -0.62 -18.12 52.07
C ALA A 877 0.80 -18.03 52.69
N LEU A 878 1.02 -17.12 53.63
CA LEU A 878 2.32 -16.81 54.24
C LEU A 878 3.09 -18.04 54.76
N PRO A 879 2.48 -19.01 55.49
CA PRO A 879 3.19 -20.19 55.97
C PRO A 879 3.75 -21.09 54.85
N LYS A 880 3.10 -21.11 53.69
CA LYS A 880 3.57 -21.84 52.51
C LYS A 880 4.67 -21.06 51.78
N LEU A 881 4.54 -19.73 51.69
CA LEU A 881 5.50 -18.84 51.03
C LEU A 881 6.87 -18.85 51.73
N ILE A 882 6.91 -18.84 53.07
CA ILE A 882 8.18 -18.82 53.81
C ILE A 882 8.96 -20.15 53.76
N LYS A 883 8.33 -21.25 53.32
CA LYS A 883 8.98 -22.54 53.11
C LYS A 883 9.77 -22.61 51.81
N LEU A 884 9.64 -21.60 50.94
CA LEU A 884 10.38 -21.52 49.68
C LEU A 884 11.86 -21.19 49.91
N ASN A 885 12.66 -21.23 48.84
CA ASN A 885 14.06 -20.87 48.88
C ASN A 885 14.24 -19.43 49.41
N PRO A 886 15.20 -19.14 50.31
CA PRO A 886 15.44 -17.80 50.86
C PRO A 886 15.49 -16.66 49.84
N ILE A 887 16.01 -16.90 48.63
CA ILE A 887 16.04 -15.89 47.55
C ILE A 887 14.62 -15.53 47.11
N VAL A 888 13.77 -16.54 46.93
CA VAL A 888 12.35 -16.36 46.56
C VAL A 888 11.57 -15.71 47.70
N VAL A 889 11.85 -16.09 48.96
CA VAL A 889 11.21 -15.46 50.14
C VAL A 889 11.55 -13.97 50.21
N LYS A 890 12.81 -13.59 49.91
CA LYS A 890 13.22 -12.20 49.83
C LYS A 890 12.46 -11.44 48.74
N GLU A 891 12.30 -12.04 47.55
CA GLU A 891 11.52 -11.47 46.45
C GLU A 891 10.04 -11.28 46.83
N VAL A 892 9.42 -12.28 47.48
CA VAL A 892 8.06 -12.19 48.02
C VAL A 892 7.93 -11.02 49.00
N PHE A 893 8.85 -10.87 49.94
CA PHE A 893 8.83 -9.76 50.89
C PHE A 893 9.03 -8.42 50.20
N ASN A 894 9.95 -8.31 49.25
CA ASN A 894 10.13 -7.08 48.50
C ASN A 894 8.88 -6.67 47.71
N ARG A 895 8.15 -7.65 47.16
CA ARG A 895 6.90 -7.39 46.43
C ARG A 895 5.78 -6.95 47.36
N LEU A 896 5.62 -7.62 48.51
CA LEU A 896 4.69 -7.26 49.57
C LEU A 896 5.03 -5.92 50.24
N LEU A 897 6.31 -5.55 50.34
CA LEU A 897 6.74 -4.28 50.96
C LEU A 897 6.79 -3.12 49.94
N GLY A 898 6.51 -3.38 48.66
CA GLY A 898 6.54 -2.38 47.60
C GLY A 898 7.95 -1.91 47.19
N THR A 899 9.01 -2.60 47.62
CA THR A 899 10.42 -2.21 47.35
C THR A 899 10.92 -2.65 45.97
N HIS A 900 10.12 -3.40 45.21
CA HIS A 900 10.57 -4.08 43.99
C HIS A 900 10.70 -3.19 42.73
N ASN A 901 10.10 -1.99 42.67
CA ASN A 901 9.96 -1.20 41.42
C ASN A 901 10.00 0.35 41.63
N ASN A 902 10.96 0.88 42.40
CA ASN A 902 11.07 2.33 42.64
C ASN A 902 11.29 3.20 41.37
N ASP A 903 11.56 2.61 40.21
CA ASP A 903 11.80 3.34 38.95
C ASP A 903 10.53 3.78 38.18
N SER A 904 9.34 3.29 38.56
CA SER A 904 8.13 3.44 37.73
C SER A 904 7.16 4.56 38.16
N GLY A 905 7.43 5.28 39.24
CA GLY A 905 6.68 6.49 39.65
C GLY A 905 5.21 6.29 40.08
N VAL A 906 4.68 5.05 40.06
CA VAL A 906 3.31 4.76 40.47
C VAL A 906 3.31 4.21 41.92
N PRO A 907 2.59 4.85 42.88
CA PRO A 907 2.48 4.34 44.23
C PRO A 907 1.65 3.06 44.25
N HIS A 908 2.31 1.91 44.35
CA HIS A 908 1.62 0.62 44.50
C HIS A 908 1.09 0.49 45.93
N THR A 909 -0.22 0.27 46.07
CA THR A 909 -0.85 -0.01 47.37
C THR A 909 -0.53 -1.44 47.79
N SER A 910 0.38 -1.61 48.75
CA SER A 910 0.63 -2.92 49.34
C SER A 910 -0.59 -3.38 50.17
N PRO A 911 -0.96 -4.67 50.12
CA PRO A 911 -2.05 -5.21 50.92
C PRO A 911 -1.70 -5.42 52.40
N ILE A 912 -0.43 -5.29 52.78
CA ILE A 912 0.04 -5.47 54.17
C ILE A 912 1.17 -4.50 54.51
N THR A 913 1.08 -3.83 55.66
CA THR A 913 2.16 -2.94 56.10
C THR A 913 3.37 -3.75 56.61
N PRO A 914 4.59 -3.17 56.66
CA PRO A 914 5.76 -3.86 57.23
C PRO A 914 5.50 -4.33 58.67
N ALA A 915 4.81 -3.51 59.47
CA ALA A 915 4.45 -3.88 60.84
C ALA A 915 3.49 -5.09 60.87
N GLU A 916 2.46 -5.08 60.05
CA GLU A 916 1.50 -6.18 59.95
C GLU A 916 2.13 -7.48 59.45
N LEU A 917 3.07 -7.42 58.51
CA LEU A 917 3.79 -8.60 58.01
C LEU A 917 4.62 -9.26 59.12
N LEU A 918 5.37 -8.46 59.88
CA LEU A 918 6.18 -8.99 60.98
C LEU A 918 5.30 -9.54 62.11
N ILE A 919 4.17 -8.88 62.41
CA ILE A 919 3.17 -9.41 63.35
C ILE A 919 2.58 -10.74 62.83
N ALA A 920 2.22 -10.81 61.55
CA ALA A 920 1.66 -12.02 60.94
C ALA A 920 2.63 -13.20 61.03
N LEU A 921 3.93 -12.99 60.82
CA LEU A 921 4.97 -14.02 60.99
C LEU A 921 5.02 -14.58 62.42
N HIS A 922 4.81 -13.75 63.44
CA HIS A 922 4.80 -14.17 64.85
C HIS A 922 3.54 -14.94 65.24
N ASN A 923 2.45 -14.77 64.49
CA ASN A 923 1.16 -15.42 64.70
C ASN A 923 1.00 -16.71 63.88
N ILE A 924 2.04 -17.15 63.15
CA ILE A 924 2.00 -18.42 62.43
C ILE A 924 1.98 -19.57 63.43
N ASP A 925 0.95 -20.40 63.33
CA ASP A 925 0.80 -21.63 64.11
C ASP A 925 2.00 -22.57 63.88
N PRO A 926 2.64 -23.10 64.94
CA PRO A 926 3.73 -24.06 64.85
C PRO A 926 3.42 -25.31 64.00
N SER A 927 2.15 -25.71 63.88
CA SER A 927 1.72 -26.82 63.01
C SER A 927 1.85 -26.51 61.52
N LYS A 928 1.76 -25.23 61.13
CA LYS A 928 1.77 -24.79 59.72
C LYS A 928 3.17 -24.51 59.20
N ALA A 929 4.08 -24.03 60.05
CA ALA A 929 5.49 -23.83 59.70
C ALA A 929 6.41 -24.02 60.90
N GLU A 930 7.57 -24.65 60.67
CA GLU A 930 8.58 -24.83 61.71
C GLU A 930 9.11 -23.49 62.22
N LEU A 931 9.38 -23.43 63.53
CA LEU A 931 9.90 -22.24 64.19
C LEU A 931 11.21 -21.73 63.57
N LYS A 932 12.07 -22.63 63.07
CA LYS A 932 13.33 -22.27 62.37
C LYS A 932 13.07 -21.47 61.08
N THR A 933 12.03 -21.83 60.32
CA THR A 933 11.64 -21.16 59.08
C THR A 933 11.08 -19.76 59.36
N VAL A 934 10.24 -19.64 60.39
CA VAL A 934 9.73 -18.34 60.86
C VAL A 934 10.88 -17.44 61.34
N ILE A 935 11.85 -17.98 62.09
CA ILE A 935 13.04 -17.23 62.52
C ILE A 935 13.81 -16.69 61.30
N LYS A 936 14.08 -17.51 60.29
CA LYS A 936 14.76 -17.07 59.06
C LYS A 936 13.98 -15.96 58.34
N ALA A 937 12.65 -16.10 58.23
CA ALA A 937 11.78 -15.09 57.64
C ALA A 937 11.81 -13.76 58.43
N THR A 938 11.75 -13.80 59.77
CA THR A 938 11.89 -12.60 60.60
C THR A 938 13.26 -11.95 60.46
N SER A 939 14.34 -12.74 60.32
CA SER A 939 15.68 -12.22 60.05
C SER A 939 15.78 -11.51 58.70
N LEU A 940 15.12 -12.02 57.65
CA LEU A 940 15.04 -11.34 56.34
C LEU A 940 14.29 -10.00 56.43
N CYS A 941 13.23 -9.91 57.23
CA CYS A 941 12.55 -8.65 57.49
C CYS A 941 13.50 -7.61 58.11
N PHE A 942 14.23 -7.98 59.16
CA PHE A 942 15.21 -7.09 59.80
C PHE A 942 16.43 -6.73 58.93
N ALA A 943 16.70 -7.47 57.85
CA ALA A 943 17.74 -7.11 56.88
C ALA A 943 17.33 -5.90 56.03
N GLU A 944 16.03 -5.66 55.82
CA GLU A 944 15.48 -4.56 55.04
C GLU A 944 15.28 -3.30 55.90
N LYS A 945 16.40 -2.64 56.23
CA LYS A 945 16.45 -1.47 57.14
C LYS A 945 15.62 -0.26 56.67
N GLN A 946 15.31 -0.18 55.37
CA GLN A 946 14.48 0.89 54.80
C GLN A 946 13.00 0.73 55.16
N ALA A 947 12.50 -0.50 55.22
CA ALA A 947 11.10 -0.78 55.55
C ALA A 947 10.87 -0.92 57.07
N TYR A 948 11.82 -1.51 57.79
CA TYR A 948 11.71 -1.79 59.22
C TYR A 948 12.46 -0.76 60.07
N THR A 949 11.97 0.49 60.06
CA THR A 949 12.53 1.61 60.83
C THR A 949 12.32 1.46 62.34
N GLN A 950 13.02 2.29 63.13
CA GLN A 950 12.89 2.35 64.59
C GLN A 950 11.42 2.47 65.03
N GLU A 951 10.63 3.33 64.37
CA GLU A 951 9.22 3.57 64.66
C GLU A 951 8.36 2.35 64.32
N THR A 952 8.55 1.77 63.13
CA THR A 952 7.81 0.60 62.66
C THR A 952 8.00 -0.60 63.59
N VAL A 953 9.25 -0.85 63.98
CA VAL A 953 9.60 -1.96 64.89
C VAL A 953 9.04 -1.71 66.30
N ALA A 954 8.99 -0.45 66.77
CA ALA A 954 8.35 -0.12 68.04
C ALA A 954 6.85 -0.44 68.04
N VAL A 955 6.13 -0.10 66.95
CA VAL A 955 4.71 -0.45 66.76
C VAL A 955 4.51 -1.97 66.79
N VAL A 956 5.38 -2.73 66.12
CA VAL A 956 5.32 -4.21 66.15
C VAL A 956 5.49 -4.74 67.56
N MET A 957 6.51 -4.29 68.30
CA MET A 957 6.75 -4.76 69.66
C MET A 957 5.60 -4.40 70.61
N GLN A 958 5.00 -3.21 70.45
CA GLN A 958 3.81 -2.80 71.21
C GLN A 958 2.60 -3.69 70.92
N HIS A 959 2.37 -4.06 69.66
CA HIS A 959 1.26 -4.93 69.33
C HIS A 959 1.49 -6.36 69.85
N LEU A 960 2.69 -6.91 69.65
CA LEU A 960 3.02 -8.27 70.08
C LEU A 960 2.96 -8.45 71.60
N MET A 961 3.28 -7.41 72.40
CA MET A 961 3.17 -7.48 73.87
C MET A 961 1.71 -7.43 74.37
N GLU A 962 0.80 -6.86 73.59
CA GLU A 962 -0.62 -6.76 73.94
C GLU A 962 -1.35 -8.08 73.70
N MET A 963 -0.84 -8.93 72.80
CA MET A 963 -1.41 -10.24 72.47
C MET A 963 -1.48 -11.21 73.65
N THR A 964 -2.54 -12.02 73.68
CA THR A 964 -2.76 -13.09 74.65
C THR A 964 -3.27 -14.35 73.95
N PRO A 965 -2.53 -15.49 74.01
CA PRO A 965 -1.23 -15.69 74.64
C PRO A 965 -0.08 -14.94 73.95
N LEU A 966 1.00 -14.67 74.68
CA LEU A 966 2.18 -14.00 74.12
C LEU A 966 2.84 -14.84 73.00
N PRO A 967 3.27 -14.24 71.89
CA PRO A 967 3.96 -14.96 70.82
C PRO A 967 5.33 -15.48 71.27
N THR A 968 5.65 -16.72 70.96
CA THR A 968 6.90 -17.38 71.42
C THR A 968 8.18 -16.68 70.96
N LEU A 969 8.15 -16.01 69.80
CA LEU A 969 9.30 -15.29 69.23
C LEU A 969 9.41 -13.82 69.70
N LEU A 970 8.47 -13.31 70.51
CA LEU A 970 8.42 -11.91 70.95
C LEU A 970 9.77 -11.44 71.49
N MET A 971 10.32 -12.14 72.47
CA MET A 971 11.57 -11.72 73.12
C MET A 971 12.78 -11.78 72.21
N ARG A 972 12.78 -12.70 71.22
CA ARG A 972 13.83 -12.73 70.19
C ARG A 972 13.79 -11.46 69.34
N THR A 973 12.59 -11.05 68.94
CA THR A 973 12.36 -9.82 68.16
C THR A 973 12.70 -8.58 68.98
N VAL A 974 12.37 -8.54 70.27
CA VAL A 974 12.77 -7.45 71.18
C VAL A 974 14.31 -7.34 71.28
N ILE A 975 14.99 -8.46 71.52
CA ILE A 975 16.47 -8.48 71.62
C ILE A 975 17.13 -8.09 70.29
N GLN A 976 16.60 -8.57 69.16
CA GLN A 976 17.12 -8.25 67.84
C GLN A 976 16.89 -6.77 67.48
N SER A 977 15.74 -6.21 67.88
CA SER A 977 15.40 -4.80 67.68
C SER A 977 16.32 -3.87 68.48
N LEU A 978 16.66 -4.23 69.73
CA LEU A 978 17.63 -3.51 70.55
C LEU A 978 19.04 -3.51 69.94
N ALA A 979 19.45 -4.65 69.38
CA ALA A 979 20.75 -4.77 68.73
C ALA A 979 20.85 -3.90 67.45
N LEU A 980 19.76 -3.77 66.69
CA LEU A 980 19.69 -2.93 65.49
C LEU A 980 19.47 -1.44 65.81
N TYR A 981 18.66 -1.13 66.82
CA TYR A 981 18.26 0.23 67.18
C TYR A 981 18.42 0.48 68.70
N PRO A 982 19.66 0.80 69.17
CA PRO A 982 19.93 1.01 70.60
C PRO A 982 19.10 2.11 71.26
N ARG A 983 18.61 3.08 70.48
CA ARG A 983 17.75 4.18 70.95
C ARG A 983 16.39 3.72 71.48
N LEU A 984 15.95 2.49 71.16
CA LEU A 984 14.72 1.91 71.69
C LEU A 984 14.86 1.39 73.13
N SER A 985 16.03 1.50 73.77
CA SER A 985 16.25 0.90 75.09
C SER A 985 15.22 1.34 76.14
N GLY A 986 14.94 2.64 76.26
CA GLY A 986 13.93 3.15 77.20
C GLY A 986 12.51 2.61 76.91
N PHE A 987 12.16 2.50 75.62
CA PHE A 987 10.88 1.90 75.22
C PHE A 987 10.80 0.42 75.57
N VAL A 988 11.88 -0.34 75.33
CA VAL A 988 11.92 -1.77 75.69
C VAL A 988 11.85 -1.99 77.19
N MET A 989 12.48 -1.14 78.03
CA MET A 989 12.31 -1.23 79.49
C MET A 989 10.84 -1.13 79.90
N ASN A 990 10.07 -0.21 79.28
CA ASN A 990 8.62 -0.11 79.51
C ASN A 990 7.86 -1.36 79.05
N ILE A 991 8.28 -1.98 77.94
CA ILE A 991 7.71 -3.27 77.50
C ILE A 991 7.97 -4.36 78.54
N LEU A 992 9.21 -4.48 79.02
CA LEU A 992 9.59 -5.48 80.02
C LEU A 992 8.79 -5.30 81.31
N GLN A 993 8.62 -4.07 81.81
CA GLN A 993 7.78 -3.79 82.99
C GLN A 993 6.33 -4.26 82.80
N ARG A 994 5.74 -3.99 81.63
CA ARG A 994 4.37 -4.42 81.32
C ARG A 994 4.24 -5.95 81.15
N LEU A 995 5.30 -6.63 80.70
CA LEU A 995 5.33 -8.10 80.62
C LEU A 995 5.31 -8.76 82.00
N ILE A 996 5.83 -8.09 83.04
CA ILE A 996 5.72 -8.52 84.45
C ILE A 996 4.23 -8.56 84.86
N LEU A 997 3.46 -7.52 84.52
CA LEU A 997 2.02 -7.47 84.81
C LEU A 997 1.24 -8.60 84.11
N LYS A 998 1.72 -9.08 82.95
CA LYS A 998 1.16 -10.22 82.22
C LYS A 998 1.70 -11.59 82.68
N GLN A 999 2.48 -11.64 83.76
CA GLN A 999 3.05 -12.88 84.32
C GLN A 999 3.84 -13.69 83.29
N VAL A 1000 4.79 -13.04 82.60
CA VAL A 1000 5.62 -13.63 81.52
C VAL A 1000 6.29 -14.97 81.87
N TRP A 1001 6.56 -15.23 83.16
CA TRP A 1001 7.12 -16.50 83.67
C TRP A 1001 6.22 -17.72 83.46
N LYS A 1002 4.92 -17.54 83.19
CA LYS A 1002 4.02 -18.65 82.82
C LYS A 1002 4.34 -19.26 81.46
N GLN A 1003 5.13 -18.58 80.62
CA GLN A 1003 5.57 -19.08 79.33
C GLN A 1003 7.09 -19.26 79.31
N PRO A 1004 7.63 -20.49 79.41
CA PRO A 1004 9.06 -20.72 79.69
C PRO A 1004 9.99 -20.14 78.62
N LYS A 1005 9.62 -20.22 77.33
CA LYS A 1005 10.42 -19.68 76.22
C LYS A 1005 10.46 -18.15 76.18
N VAL A 1006 9.36 -17.50 76.52
CA VAL A 1006 9.29 -16.03 76.58
C VAL A 1006 10.01 -15.54 77.84
N TRP A 1007 9.88 -16.27 78.95
CA TRP A 1007 10.61 -16.01 80.20
C TRP A 1007 12.12 -16.07 80.03
N GLU A 1008 12.64 -17.11 79.38
CA GLU A 1008 14.07 -17.23 79.08
C GLU A 1008 14.58 -16.02 78.26
N GLY A 1009 13.80 -15.59 77.26
CA GLY A 1009 14.10 -14.40 76.49
C GLY A 1009 14.04 -13.11 77.31
N PHE A 1010 13.10 -12.98 78.24
CA PHE A 1010 12.97 -11.85 79.16
C PHE A 1010 14.23 -11.69 80.01
N VAL A 1011 14.67 -12.78 80.65
CA VAL A 1011 15.88 -12.78 81.49
C VAL A 1011 17.13 -12.44 80.67
N LYS A 1012 17.29 -13.01 79.47
CA LYS A 1012 18.41 -12.69 78.57
C LYS A 1012 18.39 -11.24 78.09
N CYS A 1013 17.22 -10.66 77.87
CA CYS A 1013 17.09 -9.25 77.51
C CYS A 1013 17.55 -8.36 78.68
N CYS A 1014 17.08 -8.66 79.89
CA CYS A 1014 17.49 -7.98 81.12
C CYS A 1014 19.01 -8.07 81.36
N GLU A 1015 19.62 -9.23 81.10
CA GLU A 1015 21.08 -9.41 81.19
C GLU A 1015 21.85 -8.52 80.21
N ARG A 1016 21.37 -8.37 78.98
CA ARG A 1016 22.05 -7.59 77.92
C ARG A 1016 21.91 -6.08 78.05
N THR A 1017 20.89 -5.59 78.74
CA THR A 1017 20.59 -4.15 78.86
C THR A 1017 20.99 -3.59 80.23
N GLN A 1018 21.92 -4.24 80.93
CA GLN A 1018 22.50 -3.69 82.16
C GLN A 1018 23.20 -2.35 81.87
N PRO A 1019 23.08 -1.32 82.74
CA PRO A 1019 22.40 -1.32 84.04
C PRO A 1019 20.90 -0.95 83.98
N GLN A 1020 20.36 -0.62 82.81
CA GLN A 1020 19.02 -0.03 82.65
C GLN A 1020 17.89 -0.99 83.04
N SER A 1021 18.12 -2.31 82.95
CA SER A 1021 17.19 -3.36 83.36
C SER A 1021 17.01 -3.52 84.87
N PHE A 1022 17.90 -2.97 85.71
CA PHE A 1022 17.84 -3.16 87.16
C PHE A 1022 16.52 -2.66 87.77
N ALA A 1023 16.03 -1.50 87.31
CA ALA A 1023 14.73 -0.96 87.73
C ALA A 1023 13.53 -1.84 87.35
N VAL A 1024 13.66 -2.68 86.32
CA VAL A 1024 12.63 -3.63 85.87
C VAL A 1024 12.70 -4.92 86.67
N ILE A 1025 13.92 -5.45 86.89
CA ILE A 1025 14.16 -6.68 87.64
C ILE A 1025 13.67 -6.55 89.09
N LEU A 1026 13.84 -5.37 89.71
CA LEU A 1026 13.36 -5.08 91.07
C LEU A 1026 11.82 -5.11 91.22
N GLN A 1027 11.08 -5.08 90.11
CA GLN A 1027 9.60 -5.17 90.12
C GLN A 1027 9.08 -6.61 90.03
N LEU A 1028 9.97 -7.62 89.90
CA LEU A 1028 9.57 -9.03 89.89
C LEU A 1028 9.16 -9.50 91.30
N PRO A 1029 8.20 -10.43 91.41
CA PRO A 1029 7.93 -11.06 92.70
C PRO A 1029 9.12 -11.94 93.16
N PRO A 1030 9.26 -12.21 94.47
CA PRO A 1030 10.46 -12.82 95.05
C PRO A 1030 10.86 -14.17 94.43
N ALA A 1031 9.88 -15.05 94.18
CA ALA A 1031 10.12 -16.37 93.60
C ALA A 1031 10.66 -16.28 92.15
N GLN A 1032 10.15 -15.35 91.35
CA GLN A 1032 10.54 -15.15 89.96
C GLN A 1032 11.85 -14.38 89.85
N LEU A 1033 12.13 -13.47 90.78
CA LEU A 1033 13.43 -12.81 90.88
C LEU A 1033 14.55 -13.82 91.18
N LEU A 1034 14.30 -14.76 92.11
CA LEU A 1034 15.23 -15.84 92.41
C LEU A 1034 15.51 -16.69 91.16
N GLU A 1035 14.46 -17.08 90.44
CA GLU A 1035 14.59 -17.87 89.21
C GLU A 1035 15.34 -17.12 88.10
N ALA A 1036 15.07 -15.83 87.91
CA ALA A 1036 15.80 -14.99 86.95
C ALA A 1036 17.30 -14.89 87.29
N LEU A 1037 17.65 -14.75 88.57
CA LEU A 1037 19.04 -14.72 89.04
C LEU A 1037 19.74 -16.09 88.95
N ARG A 1038 18.99 -17.20 89.00
CA ARG A 1038 19.52 -18.54 88.72
C ARG A 1038 19.79 -18.74 87.23
N MET A 1039 18.89 -18.27 86.37
CA MET A 1039 19.05 -18.36 84.92
C MET A 1039 20.17 -17.46 84.36
N ALA A 1040 20.41 -16.30 84.99
CA ALA A 1040 21.46 -15.35 84.61
C ALA A 1040 22.25 -14.88 85.84
N SER A 1041 23.23 -15.69 86.26
CA SER A 1041 24.06 -15.45 87.44
C SER A 1041 24.87 -14.14 87.38
N ASN A 1042 25.17 -13.65 86.17
CA ASN A 1042 25.91 -12.41 85.93
C ASN A 1042 25.13 -11.14 86.34
N LEU A 1043 23.81 -11.22 86.55
CA LEU A 1043 22.99 -10.08 86.96
C LEU A 1043 23.13 -9.73 88.44
N ARG A 1044 23.53 -10.69 89.27
CA ARG A 1044 23.39 -10.59 90.73
C ARG A 1044 24.35 -9.58 91.36
N ALA A 1045 25.64 -9.66 91.05
CA ALA A 1045 26.64 -8.75 91.61
C ALA A 1045 26.44 -7.28 91.15
N PRO A 1046 26.15 -6.99 89.87
CA PRO A 1046 25.82 -5.64 89.41
C PRO A 1046 24.51 -5.07 89.99
N LEU A 1047 23.47 -5.91 90.14
CA LEU A 1047 22.20 -5.49 90.74
C LEU A 1047 22.36 -5.14 92.23
N LEU A 1048 23.16 -5.93 92.96
CA LEU A 1048 23.46 -5.69 94.37
C LEU A 1048 24.24 -4.37 94.53
N ALA A 1049 25.27 -4.14 93.71
CA ALA A 1049 26.01 -2.88 93.70
C ALA A 1049 25.13 -1.65 93.36
N HIS A 1050 24.13 -1.82 92.49
CA HIS A 1050 23.19 -0.76 92.13
C HIS A 1050 22.24 -0.41 93.28
N VAL A 1051 21.70 -1.41 93.98
CA VAL A 1051 20.82 -1.20 95.15
C VAL A 1051 21.61 -0.64 96.33
N GLU A 1052 22.88 -1.03 96.51
CA GLU A 1052 23.75 -0.46 97.53
C GLU A 1052 24.04 1.03 97.32
N ALA A 1053 24.07 1.48 96.06
CA ALA A 1053 24.26 2.88 95.68
C ALA A 1053 23.01 3.78 95.90
N PHE A 1054 21.86 3.22 96.28
CA PHE A 1054 20.65 4.00 96.56
C PHE A 1054 20.74 4.78 97.88
N ALA A 1055 20.10 5.95 97.92
CA ALA A 1055 19.89 6.71 99.15
C ALA A 1055 18.99 5.90 100.12
N GLU A 1056 19.14 6.08 101.43
CA GLU A 1056 18.39 5.32 102.46
C GLU A 1056 16.87 5.35 102.24
N ASN A 1057 16.35 6.49 101.78
CA ASN A 1057 14.93 6.71 101.45
C ASN A 1057 14.45 5.80 100.32
N GLN A 1058 15.31 5.49 99.34
CA GLN A 1058 14.99 4.63 98.20
C GLN A 1058 15.14 3.15 98.54
N LYS A 1059 16.08 2.79 99.42
CA LYS A 1059 16.22 1.42 99.96
C LYS A 1059 14.99 0.99 100.76
N ALA A 1060 14.35 1.91 101.47
CA ALA A 1060 13.11 1.66 102.22
C ALA A 1060 11.89 1.28 101.35
N HIS A 1061 11.91 1.61 100.04
CA HIS A 1061 10.81 1.29 99.12
C HIS A 1061 10.93 -0.09 98.46
N ILE A 1062 12.03 -0.82 98.72
CA ILE A 1062 12.22 -2.18 98.22
C ILE A 1062 11.74 -3.17 99.30
N PRO A 1063 10.77 -4.07 99.01
CA PRO A 1063 10.31 -5.06 99.98
C PRO A 1063 11.45 -5.93 100.53
N GLN A 1064 11.45 -6.20 101.84
CA GLN A 1064 12.51 -6.99 102.49
C GLN A 1064 12.70 -8.37 101.86
N SER A 1065 11.61 -9.01 101.41
CA SER A 1065 11.62 -10.28 100.69
C SER A 1065 12.37 -10.25 99.36
N ILE A 1066 12.45 -9.09 98.70
CA ILE A 1066 13.22 -8.87 97.47
C ILE A 1066 14.70 -8.65 97.80
N MET A 1067 14.99 -7.89 98.86
CA MET A 1067 16.36 -7.68 99.37
C MET A 1067 17.02 -8.99 99.80
N ASP A 1068 16.27 -9.88 100.46
CA ASP A 1068 16.75 -11.19 100.92
C ASP A 1068 17.15 -12.07 99.73
N VAL A 1069 16.35 -12.08 98.65
CA VAL A 1069 16.66 -12.82 97.41
C VAL A 1069 17.91 -12.28 96.69
N ILE A 1070 18.10 -10.96 96.63
CA ILE A 1070 19.28 -10.31 96.00
C ILE A 1070 20.56 -10.60 96.79
N GLN A 1071 20.47 -10.55 98.12
CA GLN A 1071 21.57 -10.87 99.04
C GLN A 1071 21.87 -12.38 99.10
N GLY A 1072 20.97 -13.23 98.60
CA GLY A 1072 21.16 -14.68 98.56
C GLY A 1072 20.58 -15.49 99.68
N LYS A 1073 19.75 -14.87 100.51
CA LYS A 1073 19.01 -15.55 101.55
C LYS A 1073 17.78 -16.17 100.92
N ILE A 1074 17.64 -17.48 101.07
CA ILE A 1074 16.46 -18.23 100.60
C ILE A 1074 15.28 -17.78 101.48
N PRO A 1075 14.12 -17.38 100.93
CA PRO A 1075 12.93 -17.14 101.74
C PRO A 1075 12.44 -18.48 102.31
N CYS A 1076 12.36 -18.59 103.64
CA CYS A 1076 11.64 -19.70 104.29
C CYS A 1076 10.13 -19.52 104.04
N ASP A 1077 9.54 -20.44 103.25
CA ASP A 1077 8.10 -20.71 103.34
C ASP A 1077 7.83 -21.49 104.63
N MET A 1078 6.91 -20.97 105.43
CA MET A 1078 6.28 -21.64 106.56
C MET A 1078 5.02 -22.35 106.06
N HIS A 1079 4.87 -23.63 106.46
CA HIS A 1079 3.70 -24.54 106.34
C HIS A 1079 3.56 -25.27 104.98
N ASP A 1080 3.42 -26.59 104.88
CA ASP A 1080 3.23 -27.70 105.83
C ASP A 1080 3.78 -29.00 105.17
N GLU A 1081 4.44 -29.85 105.95
CA GLU A 1081 4.59 -31.29 105.69
C GLU A 1081 3.26 -31.99 105.98
N PHE A 1082 2.82 -32.93 105.13
CA PHE A 1082 2.35 -34.24 105.61
C PHE A 1082 2.34 -35.30 104.48
N ASP A 1083 2.96 -36.44 104.81
CA ASP A 1083 2.92 -37.80 104.25
C ASP A 1083 3.70 -38.14 102.95
N ILE A 1084 4.84 -38.87 103.03
CA ILE A 1084 5.04 -40.34 103.26
C ILE A 1084 4.61 -41.12 101.99
N THR A 1085 5.40 -41.92 101.25
CA THR A 1085 6.67 -42.67 101.43
C THR A 1085 7.16 -43.23 100.07
N GLN A 1086 8.49 -43.19 99.82
CA GLN A 1086 9.44 -44.28 99.47
C GLN A 1086 9.01 -45.61 98.77
N PRO A 1087 9.94 -46.40 98.18
CA PRO A 1087 10.80 -46.15 97.01
C PRO A 1087 10.92 -47.41 96.10
N ASP A 1088 11.94 -47.43 95.24
CA ASP A 1088 12.60 -48.60 94.61
C ASP A 1088 12.19 -49.05 93.19
N ASP A 1089 12.98 -48.54 92.25
CA ASP A 1089 14.04 -49.25 91.52
C ASP A 1089 13.73 -50.37 90.48
N TYR A 1090 14.50 -50.24 89.40
CA TYR A 1090 15.01 -51.26 88.47
C TYR A 1090 14.25 -51.70 87.19
N SER A 1091 14.88 -51.27 86.07
CA SER A 1091 15.26 -52.01 84.84
C SER A 1091 14.29 -52.31 83.68
N ASN A 1092 14.71 -51.74 82.54
CA ASN A 1092 15.07 -52.36 81.27
C ASN A 1092 14.05 -52.99 80.30
N ASP A 1093 14.33 -52.62 79.05
CA ASP A 1093 14.24 -53.39 77.80
C ASP A 1093 12.96 -53.36 76.94
N GLN A 1094 13.10 -52.58 75.87
CA GLN A 1094 13.06 -52.97 74.45
C GLN A 1094 11.78 -53.59 73.85
N LYS A 1095 11.23 -52.82 72.89
CA LYS A 1095 10.63 -53.22 71.59
C LYS A 1095 9.29 -54.01 71.65
N PRO A 1096 8.37 -53.84 70.68
CA PRO A 1096 8.61 -54.23 69.28
C PRO A 1096 7.93 -53.42 68.17
N ASP A 1097 8.40 -53.73 66.96
CA ASP A 1097 7.81 -53.46 65.64
C ASP A 1097 6.69 -54.47 65.29
N THR A 1098 5.95 -54.11 64.22
CA THR A 1098 5.20 -54.94 63.23
C THR A 1098 3.77 -55.44 63.50
N MET A 1099 2.84 -54.95 62.62
CA MET A 1099 1.88 -55.64 61.71
C MET A 1099 1.02 -56.79 62.30
N GLU A 1100 -0.28 -57.00 62.02
CA GLU A 1100 -1.20 -56.69 60.91
C GLU A 1100 -2.63 -57.16 61.33
N LEU A 1101 -3.68 -56.63 60.66
CA LEU A 1101 -5.01 -57.21 60.30
C LEU A 1101 -5.73 -58.17 61.28
N ASP A 1102 -7.02 -58.02 61.63
CA ASP A 1102 -8.19 -58.00 60.75
C ASP A 1102 -9.48 -57.70 61.56
N LEU A 1103 -10.49 -57.13 60.91
CA LEU A 1103 -11.81 -56.76 61.46
C LEU A 1103 -12.90 -57.63 60.84
N SER A 1104 -13.80 -58.20 61.66
CA SER A 1104 -15.04 -58.84 61.19
C SER A 1104 -16.29 -58.20 61.82
N GLU A 1105 -17.04 -57.51 60.94
CA GLU A 1105 -18.51 -57.35 60.83
C GLU A 1105 -19.38 -56.65 61.92
N PRO A 1106 -20.58 -56.10 61.58
CA PRO A 1106 -21.01 -55.44 60.32
C PRO A 1106 -21.86 -54.15 60.52
N ALA A 1107 -22.17 -53.44 59.41
CA ALA A 1107 -22.96 -52.19 59.29
C ALA A 1107 -24.49 -52.43 59.12
N PRO A 1108 -25.38 -51.39 59.13
CA PRO A 1108 -25.75 -50.64 57.89
C PRO A 1108 -26.25 -49.16 58.13
N PRO A 1109 -26.89 -48.40 57.20
CA PRO A 1109 -26.27 -47.62 56.11
C PRO A 1109 -26.81 -46.16 55.87
N GLY A 1110 -26.11 -45.38 55.02
CA GLY A 1110 -26.60 -44.35 54.05
C GLY A 1110 -27.18 -43.01 54.57
N LEU A 1111 -26.47 -41.87 54.47
CA LEU A 1111 -26.28 -40.95 53.31
C LEU A 1111 -27.54 -40.19 52.86
N ASP A 1112 -27.59 -38.88 53.16
CA ASP A 1112 -26.95 -37.82 52.36
C ASP A 1112 -26.09 -36.91 53.27
#